data_AF-A0A819DY34-F1
#
_entry.id   AF-A0A819DY34-F1
#
_cell.length_a   1.000
_cell.length_b   1.000
_cell.length_c   1.000
_cell.angle_alpha   90.00
_cell.angle_beta   90.00
_cell.angle_gamma   90.00
#
_symmetry.space_group_name_H-M   'P 1'
#
loop_
_entity.id
_entity.type
_entity.pdbx_description
1 polymer ?
#
loop_
_entity_poly.entity_id
_entity_poly.type
_entity_poly.pdbx_seq_one_letter_code
_entity_poly.pdbx_strand_id
1 'polypeptide(L)'
;MIRWIIRPYQRRFRSRRSIIFPIVIFMLTTILLYTRVEYYTLTTSYINSSSLSSKITYDTQSTSINFICELKNDTIRAINQAPSDYCKEKIKNISCQIDSTPNFFPTSLPRFCPIRKGNFGDIIGCISNDDNSTYATNKLQVFNTDIMCIDHCLKLSVSFAEYNEFTNQCSCLSTFDNQRRLITSDRKCSDISIENDKLRKNLVTLYRTGYIDFGNHLEKRRHIQNSNETIIIFFLTVGGRRNLRQIKRLIRTIYLQQHYYLIHVDSREKYLHQELIKLSENISNIHVTNRRYPTTWGASTLLTAHLEAFKQIFDELKWNFTFILNLSESDFPLKPIQVLTNFLSMYTSYNFLRTHNREPFKFIKSQGMFHTFIHCNNYMYRIGSRSLIQNIVYDGGSDWYVLNREFVHYITYGNDELINGLRHIFNYSLLPCETFFHTLLSNSIYCDTYIRNNLRRVHWNRQRGCKCQHKHVVDWCGCSPLVYRSIDKTILNDTIDKPIFFARKFDASIDETIIDWLDEKISRRDLSNSALYLQNIYHLNDDTNNLTNVLKLIDLYARTLLIDYQQYRRDCFRDDKFHLEQIHFIFQLSIFQGYSLQYKFNDGEQFELFIKLNSLTAQHSNQIKRFEVGLELDSKEIIFIGTEQKFDIDQKFFIIVKY
;
A
#
# COMPACT_ATOMS: atom_id res chain seq x y z
N MET A 1 -10.66 -59.70 -8.52
CA MET A 1 -9.67 -60.57 -7.85
C MET A 1 -8.43 -60.65 -8.74
N ILE A 2 -7.32 -60.02 -8.35
CA ILE A 2 -5.93 -60.44 -8.62
C ILE A 2 -5.09 -59.62 -7.63
N ARG A 3 -4.57 -60.31 -6.60
CA ARG A 3 -3.66 -59.76 -5.58
C ARG A 3 -2.25 -59.84 -6.13
N TRP A 4 -1.51 -58.73 -6.14
CA TRP A 4 -0.05 -58.79 -6.18
C TRP A 4 0.50 -58.60 -4.78
N ILE A 5 1.10 -59.68 -4.26
CA ILE A 5 1.84 -59.75 -3.01
C ILE A 5 3.27 -59.30 -3.30
N ILE A 6 3.73 -58.23 -2.65
CA ILE A 6 5.16 -57.90 -2.60
C ILE A 6 5.61 -58.07 -1.15
N ARG A 7 6.45 -59.09 -0.91
CA ARG A 7 7.15 -59.31 0.36
C ARG A 7 8.31 -58.31 0.51
N PRO A 8 8.66 -57.87 1.73
CA PRO A 8 9.70 -56.86 1.93
C PRO A 8 11.09 -57.51 1.91
N TYR A 9 11.98 -57.01 1.07
CA TYR A 9 13.41 -57.30 1.17
C TYR A 9 14.06 -56.25 2.07
N GLN A 10 14.41 -56.63 3.30
CA GLN A 10 15.18 -55.80 4.21
C GLN A 10 16.63 -55.71 3.75
N ARG A 11 17.06 -54.55 3.27
CA ARG A 11 18.48 -54.14 3.34
C ARG A 11 18.56 -52.70 3.84
N ARG A 12 19.23 -52.53 4.99
CA ARG A 12 19.59 -51.25 5.60
C ARG A 12 20.40 -50.42 4.60
N PHE A 13 19.86 -49.28 4.17
CA PHE A 13 20.64 -48.21 3.54
C PHE A 13 20.57 -46.94 4.40
N ARG A 14 21.74 -46.53 4.90
CA ARG A 14 21.99 -45.25 5.56
C ARG A 14 22.21 -44.17 4.48
N SER A 15 21.26 -43.24 4.32
CA SER A 15 21.48 -41.78 4.17
C SER A 15 20.17 -41.10 3.67
N ARG A 16 19.83 -39.94 4.25
CA ARG A 16 18.55 -39.23 4.06
C ARG A 16 18.41 -38.48 2.71
N ARG A 17 19.31 -38.64 1.74
CA ARG A 17 19.26 -37.92 0.44
C ARG A 17 18.82 -38.78 -0.76
N SER A 18 18.70 -40.09 -0.62
CA SER A 18 18.52 -41.02 -1.75
C SER A 18 17.07 -41.50 -1.97
N ILE A 19 16.09 -41.01 -1.19
CA ILE A 19 14.67 -41.40 -1.32
C ILE A 19 13.86 -40.35 -2.11
N ILE A 20 14.29 -39.09 -2.12
CA ILE A 20 13.55 -37.98 -2.78
C ILE A 20 13.68 -38.07 -4.32
N PHE A 21 14.85 -38.47 -4.82
CA PHE A 21 15.14 -38.55 -6.25
C PHE A 21 14.29 -39.60 -7.00
N PRO A 22 14.14 -40.86 -6.54
CA PRO A 22 13.32 -41.85 -7.22
C PRO A 22 11.80 -41.57 -7.12
N ILE A 23 11.32 -40.89 -6.06
CA ILE A 23 9.89 -40.53 -5.92
C ILE A 23 9.51 -39.39 -6.86
N VAL A 24 10.38 -38.39 -7.03
CA VAL A 24 10.18 -37.29 -7.98
C VAL A 24 10.22 -37.79 -9.42
N ILE A 25 11.13 -38.73 -9.74
CA ILE A 25 11.17 -39.37 -11.06
C ILE A 25 9.93 -40.24 -11.29
N PHE A 26 9.46 -41.01 -10.29
CA PHE A 26 8.24 -41.82 -10.42
C PHE A 26 6.97 -40.97 -10.61
N MET A 27 6.90 -39.79 -9.98
CA MET A 27 5.81 -38.83 -10.17
C MET A 27 5.89 -38.11 -11.53
N LEU A 28 7.10 -37.75 -11.99
CA LEU A 28 7.32 -37.17 -13.32
C LEU A 28 7.02 -38.17 -14.44
N THR A 29 7.37 -39.46 -14.27
CA THR A 29 7.05 -40.50 -15.25
C THR A 29 5.58 -40.87 -15.26
N THR A 30 4.87 -40.82 -14.12
CA THR A 30 3.41 -41.01 -14.10
C THR A 30 2.65 -39.82 -14.68
N ILE A 31 3.16 -38.59 -14.52
CA ILE A 31 2.61 -37.40 -15.21
C ILE A 31 2.86 -37.48 -16.73
N LEU A 32 4.05 -37.90 -17.16
CA LEU A 32 4.39 -38.09 -18.58
C LEU A 32 3.66 -39.29 -19.23
N LEU A 33 3.37 -40.36 -18.48
CA LEU A 33 2.68 -41.55 -18.99
C LEU A 33 1.15 -41.40 -19.04
N TYR A 34 0.57 -40.40 -18.36
CA TYR A 34 -0.88 -40.12 -18.40
C TYR A 34 -1.28 -38.95 -19.31
N THR A 35 -0.32 -38.24 -19.91
CA THR A 35 -0.58 -37.31 -21.01
C THR A 35 -0.56 -38.07 -22.34
N ARG A 36 -1.73 -38.53 -22.82
CA ARG A 36 -1.89 -38.83 -24.25
C ARG A 36 -1.84 -37.51 -25.02
N VAL A 37 -0.70 -37.21 -25.62
CA VAL A 37 -0.58 -36.19 -26.67
C VAL A 37 -0.65 -36.91 -28.00
N GLU A 38 -1.77 -36.79 -28.69
CA GLU A 38 -1.86 -37.16 -30.10
C GLU A 38 -1.19 -36.06 -30.94
N TYR A 39 -0.13 -36.42 -31.67
CA TYR A 39 0.47 -35.56 -32.68
C TYR A 39 -0.18 -35.86 -34.04
N TYR A 40 -0.73 -34.84 -34.69
CA TYR A 40 -0.99 -34.88 -36.13
C TYR A 40 0.11 -34.13 -36.87
N THR A 41 0.83 -34.85 -37.74
CA THR A 41 1.73 -34.28 -38.73
C THR A 41 0.93 -33.78 -39.92
N LEU A 42 1.04 -32.50 -40.26
CA LEU A 42 0.69 -32.00 -41.59
C LEU A 42 1.90 -31.29 -42.20
N THR A 43 2.39 -31.89 -43.29
CA THR A 43 3.43 -31.39 -44.17
C THR A 43 2.85 -30.57 -45.32
N THR A 44 3.71 -29.72 -45.88
CA THR A 44 3.59 -28.94 -47.14
C THR A 44 2.82 -27.62 -47.03
N SER A 45 3.21 -26.50 -47.64
CA SER A 45 4.22 -26.20 -48.67
C SER A 45 4.64 -24.72 -48.58
N TYR A 46 5.86 -24.42 -49.05
CA TYR A 46 6.37 -23.07 -49.29
C TYR A 46 5.48 -22.32 -50.29
N ILE A 47 5.07 -21.10 -49.94
CA ILE A 47 4.63 -20.08 -50.91
C ILE A 47 5.45 -18.82 -50.65
N ASN A 48 6.25 -18.45 -51.65
CA ASN A 48 6.90 -17.15 -51.78
C ASN A 48 5.83 -16.06 -51.73
N SER A 49 6.00 -15.06 -50.86
CA SER A 49 5.35 -13.77 -51.04
C SER A 49 6.41 -12.71 -51.33
N SER A 50 6.41 -12.33 -52.60
CA SER A 50 7.03 -11.14 -53.16
C SER A 50 6.58 -9.89 -52.41
N SER A 51 7.56 -9.00 -52.22
CA SER A 51 7.43 -7.59 -51.91
C SER A 51 6.20 -6.91 -52.51
N LEU A 52 5.41 -6.24 -51.65
CA LEU A 52 4.68 -5.05 -52.06
C LEU A 52 4.82 -3.98 -50.97
N SER A 53 5.62 -2.98 -51.28
CA SER A 53 5.78 -1.76 -50.51
C SER A 53 4.50 -0.92 -50.60
N SER A 54 3.80 -0.75 -49.48
CA SER A 54 2.88 0.37 -49.31
C SER A 54 3.57 1.40 -48.40
N LYS A 55 3.98 2.51 -49.00
CA LYS A 55 4.41 3.72 -48.30
C LYS A 55 3.23 4.24 -47.49
N ILE A 56 3.26 4.05 -46.19
CA ILE A 56 2.48 4.86 -45.25
C ILE A 56 3.46 5.88 -44.67
N THR A 57 3.41 7.10 -45.20
CA THR A 57 4.06 8.27 -44.63
C THR A 57 3.31 8.66 -43.36
N TYR A 58 3.86 8.30 -42.20
CA TYR A 58 3.52 8.97 -40.95
C TYR A 58 4.35 10.25 -40.87
N ASP A 59 3.65 11.39 -40.89
CA ASP A 59 4.22 12.71 -40.63
C ASP A 59 4.60 12.79 -39.15
N THR A 60 5.83 12.44 -38.82
CA THR A 60 6.41 12.63 -37.50
C THR A 60 6.97 14.04 -37.41
N GLN A 61 6.13 15.01 -37.05
CA GLN A 61 6.64 16.19 -36.35
C GLN A 61 6.91 15.81 -34.89
N SER A 62 7.98 15.05 -34.66
CA SER A 62 8.59 14.95 -33.34
C SER A 62 9.50 16.16 -33.17
N THR A 63 9.05 17.14 -32.39
CA THR A 63 9.93 18.16 -31.83
C THR A 63 10.86 17.48 -30.84
N SER A 64 11.99 16.97 -31.33
CA SER A 64 13.09 16.46 -30.52
C SER A 64 13.78 17.62 -29.82
N ILE A 65 13.26 18.00 -28.65
CA ILE A 65 14.02 18.85 -27.73
C ILE A 65 15.14 17.96 -27.16
N ASN A 66 16.29 18.00 -27.82
CA ASN A 66 17.51 17.35 -27.35
C ASN A 66 18.02 18.08 -26.10
N PHE A 67 17.56 17.66 -24.93
CA PHE A 67 18.25 18.00 -23.70
C PHE A 67 19.59 17.25 -23.68
N ILE A 68 20.69 17.97 -23.90
CA ILE A 68 22.04 17.51 -23.59
C ILE A 68 22.19 17.67 -22.07
N CYS A 69 21.85 16.64 -21.31
CA CYS A 69 22.10 16.59 -19.87
C CYS A 69 22.87 15.31 -19.54
N GLU A 70 23.81 15.39 -18.60
CA GLU A 70 24.56 14.23 -18.13
C GLU A 70 23.67 13.37 -17.23
N LEU A 71 23.40 12.12 -17.64
CA LEU A 71 22.49 11.25 -16.92
C LEU A 71 23.20 10.56 -15.74
N LYS A 72 22.59 10.61 -14.56
CA LYS A 72 23.08 9.92 -13.37
C LYS A 72 22.92 8.40 -13.49
N ASN A 73 23.74 7.64 -12.77
CA ASN A 73 23.72 6.16 -12.81
C ASN A 73 22.36 5.54 -12.48
N ASP A 74 21.63 6.10 -11.51
CA ASP A 74 20.28 5.64 -11.16
C ASP A 74 19.29 5.91 -12.30
N THR A 75 19.40 7.05 -12.99
CA THR A 75 18.60 7.38 -14.18
C THR A 75 18.86 6.40 -15.32
N ILE A 76 20.14 6.10 -15.60
CA ILE A 76 20.52 5.14 -16.65
C ILE A 76 19.95 3.75 -16.33
N ARG A 77 20.02 3.32 -15.07
CA ARG A 77 19.42 2.05 -14.62
C ARG A 77 17.90 2.05 -14.86
N ALA A 78 17.21 3.12 -14.49
CA ALA A 78 15.77 3.25 -14.67
C ALA A 78 15.36 3.22 -16.16
N ILE A 79 16.12 3.90 -17.03
CA ILE A 79 15.90 3.89 -18.49
C ILE A 79 16.09 2.48 -19.06
N ASN A 80 17.13 1.76 -18.65
CA ASN A 80 17.40 0.40 -19.12
C ASN A 80 16.34 -0.61 -18.66
N GLN A 81 15.70 -0.36 -17.52
CA GLN A 81 14.61 -1.20 -16.99
C GLN A 81 13.23 -0.86 -17.58
N ALA A 82 13.05 0.35 -18.13
CA ALA A 82 11.77 0.81 -18.63
C ALA A 82 11.40 0.08 -19.94
N PRO A 83 10.22 -0.58 -20.01
CA PRO A 83 9.86 -1.41 -21.17
C PRO A 83 9.37 -0.60 -22.38
N SER A 84 8.88 0.63 -22.18
CA SER A 84 8.33 1.47 -23.23
C SER A 84 9.19 2.69 -23.49
N ASP A 85 9.28 3.10 -24.76
CA ASP A 85 10.04 4.31 -25.15
C ASP A 85 9.43 5.57 -24.53
N TYR A 86 8.10 5.61 -24.36
CA TYR A 86 7.42 6.65 -23.58
C TYR A 86 7.98 6.78 -22.16
N CYS A 87 8.15 5.67 -21.43
CA CYS A 87 8.69 5.74 -20.07
C CYS A 87 10.17 6.12 -20.06
N LYS A 88 10.97 5.64 -21.02
CA LYS A 88 12.38 6.03 -21.16
C LYS A 88 12.51 7.53 -21.38
N GLU A 89 11.70 8.10 -22.28
CA GLU A 89 11.68 9.52 -22.58
C GLU A 89 11.20 10.33 -21.37
N LYS A 90 10.11 9.91 -20.71
CA LYS A 90 9.61 10.55 -19.48
C LYS A 90 10.68 10.61 -18.38
N ILE A 91 11.38 9.50 -18.14
CA ILE A 91 12.46 9.42 -17.13
C ILE A 91 13.61 10.36 -17.51
N LYS A 92 14.05 10.32 -18.78
CA LYS A 92 15.13 11.18 -19.29
C LYS A 92 14.77 12.66 -19.14
N ASN A 93 13.58 13.06 -19.60
CA ASN A 93 13.13 14.44 -19.59
C ASN A 93 13.03 15.00 -18.17
N ILE A 94 12.42 14.26 -17.25
CA ILE A 94 12.31 14.71 -15.84
C ILE A 94 13.69 14.76 -15.18
N SER A 95 14.57 13.78 -15.44
CA SER A 95 15.93 13.83 -14.91
C SER A 95 16.69 15.06 -15.40
N CYS A 96 16.60 15.38 -16.70
CA CYS A 96 17.23 16.58 -17.23
C CYS A 96 16.62 17.85 -16.64
N GLN A 97 15.29 17.90 -16.45
CA GLN A 97 14.62 19.05 -15.83
C GLN A 97 15.09 19.29 -14.39
N ILE A 98 15.32 18.23 -13.61
CA ILE A 98 15.84 18.33 -12.24
C ILE A 98 17.21 19.00 -12.22
N ASP A 99 18.07 18.70 -13.20
CA ASP A 99 19.43 19.24 -13.25
C ASP A 99 19.50 20.62 -13.93
N SER A 100 18.61 20.91 -14.89
CA SER A 100 18.62 22.16 -15.65
C SER A 100 17.77 23.27 -15.04
N THR A 101 16.78 22.93 -14.21
CA THR A 101 15.84 23.91 -13.62
C THR A 101 16.34 24.32 -12.23
N PRO A 102 16.75 25.59 -12.03
CA PRO A 102 17.09 26.09 -10.70
C PRO A 102 15.91 25.91 -9.75
N ASN A 103 16.17 25.38 -8.56
CA ASN A 103 15.14 25.11 -7.54
C ASN A 103 13.98 24.25 -8.03
N PHE A 104 14.22 23.28 -8.92
CA PHE A 104 13.20 22.28 -9.30
C PHE A 104 12.50 21.71 -8.06
N PHE A 105 13.29 21.28 -7.08
CA PHE A 105 12.81 21.11 -5.71
C PHE A 105 13.11 22.38 -4.92
N PRO A 106 12.16 22.90 -4.13
CA PRO A 106 12.43 24.05 -3.27
C PRO A 106 13.52 23.68 -2.26
N THR A 107 14.38 24.62 -1.87
CA THR A 107 15.43 24.35 -0.87
C THR A 107 14.91 24.47 0.55
N SER A 108 13.92 25.33 0.75
CA SER A 108 13.22 25.61 2.00
C SER A 108 11.74 25.82 1.72
N LEU A 109 10.89 25.59 2.72
CA LEU A 109 9.47 25.93 2.66
C LEU A 109 9.08 26.72 3.92
N PRO A 110 8.07 27.59 3.85
CA PRO A 110 7.58 28.29 5.02
C PRO A 110 6.84 27.33 5.95
N ARG A 111 6.83 27.68 7.23
CA ARG A 111 6.09 26.97 8.26
C ARG A 111 5.11 27.93 8.93
N PHE A 112 3.83 27.56 8.89
CA PHE A 112 2.71 28.37 9.40
C PHE A 112 2.18 27.88 10.75
N CYS A 113 2.69 26.77 11.27
CA CYS A 113 2.35 26.29 12.60
C CYS A 113 2.73 27.35 13.66
N PRO A 114 1.77 27.87 14.45
CA PRO A 114 2.02 28.97 15.37
C PRO A 114 3.00 28.56 16.48
N ILE A 115 4.01 29.38 16.73
CA ILE A 115 4.98 29.16 17.80
C ILE A 115 4.44 29.78 19.11
N ARG A 116 4.35 29.01 20.20
CA ARG A 116 3.77 29.46 21.48
C ARG A 116 4.57 30.61 22.11
N LYS A 117 5.89 30.65 21.85
CA LYS A 117 6.82 31.71 22.27
C LYS A 117 8.01 31.78 21.30
N GLY A 118 8.20 32.94 20.66
CA GLY A 118 9.34 33.21 19.77
C GLY A 118 9.16 32.73 18.33
N ASN A 119 10.23 32.78 17.54
CA ASN A 119 10.32 32.35 16.15
C ASN A 119 11.35 31.22 15.95
N PHE A 120 11.35 30.62 14.76
CA PHE A 120 12.41 29.71 14.32
C PHE A 120 13.77 30.42 14.41
N GLY A 121 14.73 29.80 15.10
CA GLY A 121 16.08 30.31 15.25
C GLY A 121 16.25 31.40 16.31
N ASP A 122 15.22 31.70 17.10
CA ASP A 122 15.36 32.61 18.24
C ASP A 122 16.42 32.10 19.21
N ILE A 123 17.34 33.00 19.56
CA ILE A 123 18.34 32.76 20.60
C ILE A 123 17.64 32.85 21.95
N ILE A 124 17.74 31.81 22.76
CA ILE A 124 17.31 31.85 24.16
C ILE A 124 18.43 32.45 25.01
N GLY A 125 19.68 32.08 24.73
CA GLY A 125 20.84 32.60 25.43
C GLY A 125 22.02 31.62 25.48
N CYS A 126 23.10 32.03 26.12
CA CYS A 126 24.28 31.20 26.33
C CYS A 126 24.18 30.38 27.62
N ILE A 127 24.54 29.10 27.58
CA ILE A 127 24.61 28.21 28.75
C ILE A 127 25.96 27.49 28.82
N SER A 128 26.35 27.09 30.03
CA SER A 128 27.45 26.16 30.25
C SER A 128 26.94 24.73 30.11
N ASN A 129 27.58 23.94 29.26
CA ASN A 129 27.34 22.53 29.11
C ASN A 129 28.19 21.80 30.17
N ASP A 130 27.58 21.49 31.32
CA ASP A 130 28.18 20.54 32.25
C ASP A 130 28.06 19.14 31.63
N ASP A 131 29.14 18.36 31.62
CA ASP A 131 29.35 17.08 30.89
C ASP A 131 28.27 15.98 31.11
N ASN A 132 27.22 16.25 31.88
CA ASN A 132 26.12 15.34 32.21
C ASN A 132 24.75 15.85 31.72
N SER A 133 24.63 16.27 30.45
CA SER A 133 23.31 16.49 29.85
C SER A 133 22.61 15.14 29.53
N THR A 134 22.04 14.52 30.57
CA THR A 134 21.18 13.32 30.52
C THR A 134 19.95 13.44 29.61
N TYR A 135 19.73 14.61 29.00
CA TYR A 135 18.57 14.95 28.17
C TYR A 135 18.90 15.10 26.67
N ALA A 136 20.16 14.97 26.26
CA ALA A 136 20.54 14.98 24.85
C ALA A 136 19.98 13.75 24.14
N THR A 137 19.08 13.97 23.19
CA THR A 137 18.42 12.87 22.45
C THR A 137 19.32 12.18 21.43
N ASN A 138 20.47 12.77 21.07
CA ASN A 138 21.40 12.26 20.06
C ASN A 138 22.87 12.48 20.44
N LYS A 139 23.77 11.68 19.83
CA LYS A 139 25.22 11.91 19.86
C LYS A 139 25.55 13.29 19.26
N LEU A 140 26.52 13.99 19.84
CA LEU A 140 27.09 15.24 19.31
C LEU A 140 27.39 15.10 17.81
N GLN A 141 26.81 15.98 17.00
CA GLN A 141 27.05 16.07 15.55
C GLN A 141 27.79 17.37 15.23
N VAL A 142 28.57 17.41 14.16
CA VAL A 142 29.30 18.61 13.73
C VAL A 142 28.56 19.28 12.59
N PHE A 143 28.20 20.56 12.75
CA PHE A 143 27.58 21.37 11.72
C PHE A 143 28.33 22.68 11.52
N ASN A 144 28.45 23.11 10.27
CA ASN A 144 29.20 24.31 9.92
C ASN A 144 28.54 25.61 10.38
N THR A 145 27.23 25.59 10.66
CA THR A 145 26.46 26.77 11.10
C THR A 145 25.41 26.37 12.14
N ASP A 146 25.03 27.35 12.95
CA ASP A 146 23.90 27.29 13.88
C ASP A 146 22.58 26.98 13.15
N ILE A 147 22.31 27.61 12.00
CA ILE A 147 21.10 27.38 11.20
C ILE A 147 20.98 25.91 10.78
N MET A 148 22.08 25.27 10.37
CA MET A 148 22.08 23.84 10.03
C MET A 148 21.79 22.96 11.25
N CYS A 149 22.30 23.34 12.43
CA CYS A 149 22.00 22.65 13.69
C CYS A 149 20.51 22.79 14.06
N ILE A 150 19.96 24.01 13.97
CA ILE A 150 18.56 24.31 14.29
C ILE A 150 17.62 23.55 13.35
N ASP A 151 17.89 23.56 12.04
CA ASP A 151 17.13 22.82 11.04
C ASP A 151 17.23 21.30 11.22
N HIS A 152 18.41 20.79 11.59
CA HIS A 152 18.58 19.37 11.93
C HIS A 152 17.74 18.96 13.14
N CYS A 153 17.76 19.76 14.21
CA CYS A 153 16.94 19.52 15.39
C CYS A 153 15.43 19.68 15.09
N LEU A 154 15.05 20.61 14.21
CA LEU A 154 13.67 20.71 13.73
C LEU A 154 13.21 19.42 13.02
N LYS A 155 14.05 18.86 12.14
CA LYS A 155 13.78 17.59 11.43
C LYS A 155 13.67 16.40 12.40
N LEU A 156 14.29 16.50 13.56
CA LEU A 156 14.15 15.55 14.67
C LEU A 156 12.89 15.76 15.51
N SER A 157 12.04 16.73 15.16
CA SER A 157 10.83 17.06 15.92
C SER A 157 11.16 17.36 17.40
N VAL A 158 12.23 18.12 17.64
CA VAL A 158 12.60 18.60 18.98
C VAL A 158 12.52 20.12 19.07
N SER A 159 12.23 20.63 20.27
CA SER A 159 11.91 22.05 20.51
C SER A 159 13.13 22.97 20.58
N PHE A 160 14.31 22.44 20.91
CA PHE A 160 15.52 23.23 21.16
C PHE A 160 16.76 22.63 20.50
N ALA A 161 17.68 23.52 20.13
CA ALA A 161 19.00 23.19 19.58
C ALA A 161 20.09 23.88 20.40
N GLU A 162 21.11 23.13 20.80
CA GLU A 162 22.33 23.64 21.42
C GLU A 162 23.44 23.60 20.38
N TYR A 163 24.05 24.75 20.10
CA TYR A 163 25.16 24.85 19.15
C TYR A 163 26.38 25.47 19.83
N ASN A 164 27.53 24.84 19.65
CA ASN A 164 28.82 25.34 20.10
C ASN A 164 29.53 26.01 18.93
N GLU A 165 29.57 27.34 18.92
CA GLU A 165 30.21 28.11 17.85
C GLU A 165 31.74 27.90 17.77
N PHE A 166 32.37 27.40 18.83
CA PHE A 166 33.83 27.20 18.89
C PHE A 166 34.26 25.81 18.43
N THR A 167 33.39 24.80 18.56
CA THR A 167 33.68 23.41 18.19
C THR A 167 32.80 22.88 17.06
N ASN A 168 31.85 23.70 16.57
CA ASN A 168 30.82 23.33 15.60
C ASN A 168 29.93 22.16 16.04
N GLN A 169 29.91 21.84 17.33
CA GLN A 169 29.12 20.75 17.88
C GLN A 169 27.66 21.17 18.06
N CYS A 170 26.75 20.25 17.75
CA CYS A 170 25.31 20.43 17.85
C CYS A 170 24.68 19.30 18.66
N SER A 171 23.75 19.68 19.52
CA SER A 171 22.93 18.79 20.34
C SER A 171 21.46 19.21 20.27
N CYS A 172 20.56 18.22 20.28
CA CYS A 172 19.12 18.44 20.15
C CYS A 172 18.38 18.05 21.43
N LEU A 173 17.54 18.95 21.94
CA LEU A 173 16.85 18.82 23.22
C LEU A 173 15.34 18.95 23.06
N SER A 174 14.59 18.03 23.68
CA SER A 174 13.12 18.07 23.72
C SER A 174 12.58 19.07 24.74
N THR A 175 13.28 19.20 25.87
CA THR A 175 12.94 20.08 26.99
C THR A 175 14.17 20.86 27.43
N PHE A 176 13.93 22.07 27.89
CA PHE A 176 14.94 22.91 28.53
C PHE A 176 14.52 23.08 29.99
N ASP A 177 15.38 22.65 30.91
CA ASP A 177 15.17 22.87 32.33
C ASP A 177 15.61 24.29 32.70
N ASN A 178 14.70 25.06 33.26
CA ASN A 178 14.98 26.42 33.76
C ASN A 178 16.02 26.42 34.90
N GLN A 179 16.38 25.26 35.46
CA GLN A 179 17.47 25.13 36.43
C GLN A 179 18.86 25.28 35.79
N ARG A 180 19.01 25.10 34.47
CA ARG A 180 20.27 25.43 33.78
C ARG A 180 20.45 26.94 33.78
N ARG A 181 21.52 27.43 34.44
CA ARG A 181 21.84 28.85 34.51
C ARG A 181 22.15 29.40 33.10
N LEU A 182 21.26 30.25 32.60
CA LEU A 182 21.54 31.14 31.47
C LEU A 182 22.64 32.11 31.90
N ILE A 183 23.78 32.07 31.20
CA ILE A 183 24.89 33.01 31.37
C ILE A 183 24.51 34.36 30.78
N THR A 184 23.85 34.33 29.62
CA THR A 184 23.22 35.49 28.98
C THR A 184 21.82 35.12 28.51
N SER A 185 20.94 36.12 28.41
CA SER A 185 19.65 36.01 27.72
C SER A 185 19.76 36.63 26.34
N ASP A 186 19.15 36.00 25.34
CA ASP A 186 18.97 36.53 23.97
C ASP A 186 20.28 36.93 23.25
N ARG A 187 21.43 36.38 23.66
CA ARG A 187 22.75 36.60 23.03
C ARG A 187 23.50 35.29 22.83
N LYS A 188 24.34 35.23 21.79
CA LYS A 188 25.18 34.06 21.53
C LYS A 188 26.34 33.99 22.52
N CYS A 189 26.88 32.80 22.74
CA CYS A 189 28.09 32.61 23.53
C CYS A 189 29.32 33.28 22.88
N SER A 190 29.35 33.40 21.55
CA SER A 190 30.37 34.13 20.80
C SER A 190 30.43 35.62 21.13
N ASP A 191 29.34 36.19 21.63
CA ASP A 191 29.23 37.62 21.94
C ASP A 191 29.83 37.96 23.32
N ILE A 192 30.25 36.94 24.07
CA ILE A 192 30.81 37.08 25.42
C ILE A 192 32.34 37.10 25.34
N SER A 193 32.96 38.15 25.87
CA SER A 193 34.41 38.24 26.02
C SER A 193 34.87 37.30 27.14
N ILE A 194 35.32 36.10 26.78
CA ILE A 194 35.85 35.10 27.73
C ILE A 194 37.34 34.93 27.48
N GLU A 195 38.18 35.15 28.49
CA GLU A 195 39.63 35.03 28.38
C GLU A 195 40.13 33.57 28.48
N ASN A 196 39.29 32.65 28.99
CA ASN A 196 39.67 31.26 29.23
C ASN A 196 39.16 30.30 28.13
N ASP A 197 40.07 29.79 27.30
CA ASP A 197 39.76 28.88 26.19
C ASP A 197 39.14 27.54 26.61
N LYS A 198 39.41 27.06 27.84
CA LYS A 198 38.74 25.84 28.34
C LYS A 198 37.27 26.07 28.63
N LEU A 199 36.91 27.25 29.14
CA LEU A 199 35.51 27.62 29.36
C LEU A 199 34.77 27.79 28.04
N ARG A 200 35.39 28.42 27.03
CA ARG A 200 34.78 28.60 25.69
C ARG A 200 34.30 27.29 25.07
N LYS A 201 35.08 26.22 25.21
CA LYS A 201 34.72 24.90 24.66
C LYS A 201 33.49 24.27 25.30
N ASN A 202 33.12 24.69 26.51
CA ASN A 202 31.96 24.17 27.22
C ASN A 202 30.72 25.05 27.07
N LEU A 203 30.82 26.19 26.38
CA LEU A 203 29.68 27.06 26.14
C LEU A 203 28.90 26.64 24.90
N VAL A 204 27.58 26.66 25.02
CA VAL A 204 26.66 26.40 23.91
C VAL A 204 25.58 27.46 23.88
N THR A 205 25.31 28.00 22.71
CA THR A 205 24.16 28.87 22.50
C THR A 205 22.92 28.01 22.31
N LEU A 206 21.87 28.33 23.06
CA LEU A 206 20.59 27.65 22.99
C LEU A 206 19.63 28.40 22.06
N TYR A 207 19.05 27.68 21.11
CA TYR A 207 18.13 28.19 20.11
C TYR A 207 16.76 27.49 20.19
N ARG A 208 15.70 28.22 19.82
CA ARG A 208 14.38 27.63 19.55
C ARG A 208 14.33 27.09 18.12
N THR A 209 13.93 25.84 17.96
CA THR A 209 13.67 25.28 16.63
C THR A 209 12.31 25.68 16.08
N GLY A 210 11.40 26.18 16.94
CA GLY A 210 10.00 26.42 16.61
C GLY A 210 9.13 25.17 16.59
N TYR A 211 9.66 23.96 16.86
CA TYR A 211 8.82 22.76 17.03
C TYR A 211 7.99 22.84 18.32
N ILE A 212 6.73 22.40 18.26
CA ILE A 212 5.85 22.30 19.42
C ILE A 212 5.27 20.90 19.46
N ASP A 213 5.43 20.24 20.61
CA ASP A 213 4.68 19.03 20.90
C ASP A 213 3.36 19.36 21.58
N PHE A 214 2.24 19.21 20.86
CA PHE A 214 0.91 19.40 21.40
C PHE A 214 0.42 18.24 22.30
N GLY A 215 1.22 17.16 22.41
CA GLY A 215 0.89 15.97 23.18
C GLY A 215 -0.34 15.20 22.64
N ASN A 216 -0.63 14.05 23.26
CA ASN A 216 -1.71 13.13 22.82
C ASN A 216 -2.91 13.09 23.79
N HIS A 217 -3.24 14.20 24.45
CA HIS A 217 -4.29 14.21 25.46
C HIS A 217 -5.69 14.33 24.85
N LEU A 218 -6.23 13.21 24.37
CA LEU A 218 -7.61 13.11 23.85
C LEU A 218 -8.65 13.64 24.84
N GLU A 219 -8.55 13.26 26.11
CA GLU A 219 -9.54 13.63 27.12
C GLU A 219 -9.65 15.15 27.34
N LYS A 220 -8.53 15.87 27.25
CA LYS A 220 -8.49 17.34 27.40
C LYS A 220 -9.00 18.09 26.17
N ARG A 221 -9.20 17.39 25.06
CA ARG A 221 -9.57 17.94 23.74
C ARG A 221 -11.03 17.70 23.38
N ARG A 222 -11.82 17.16 24.31
CA ARG A 222 -13.23 16.83 24.09
C ARG A 222 -14.07 18.11 24.08
N HIS A 223 -14.83 18.33 23.01
CA HIS A 223 -15.86 19.37 23.00
C HIS A 223 -17.10 18.91 23.77
N ILE A 224 -17.76 19.85 24.46
CA ILE A 224 -19.13 19.65 24.96
C ILE A 224 -20.00 19.43 23.71
N GLN A 225 -20.84 18.38 23.72
CA GLN A 225 -21.60 17.95 22.54
C GLN A 225 -22.19 19.13 21.77
N ASN A 226 -21.69 19.35 20.55
CA ASN A 226 -22.36 20.21 19.60
C ASN A 226 -23.58 19.46 19.05
N SER A 227 -24.70 20.16 18.91
CA SER A 227 -25.96 19.66 18.37
C SER A 227 -25.92 19.31 16.88
N ASN A 228 -24.78 19.51 16.21
CA ASN A 228 -24.65 19.30 14.77
C ASN A 228 -24.37 17.82 14.46
N GLU A 229 -25.15 17.26 13.54
CA GLU A 229 -25.00 15.89 13.09
C GLU A 229 -23.63 15.67 12.44
N THR A 230 -22.88 14.66 12.89
CA THR A 230 -21.58 14.31 12.33
C THR A 230 -21.75 13.44 11.10
N ILE A 231 -21.36 13.97 9.94
CA ILE A 231 -21.44 13.28 8.66
C ILE A 231 -20.04 12.84 8.23
N ILE A 232 -19.88 11.55 7.93
CA ILE A 232 -18.62 10.97 7.52
C ILE A 232 -18.70 10.63 6.03
N ILE A 233 -17.66 11.00 5.27
CA ILE A 233 -17.37 10.43 3.96
C ILE A 233 -16.43 9.24 4.17
N PHE A 234 -16.89 8.05 3.78
CA PHE A 234 -16.03 6.88 3.65
C PHE A 234 -15.43 6.89 2.24
N PHE A 235 -14.13 7.18 2.15
CA PHE A 235 -13.40 7.17 0.89
C PHE A 235 -12.72 5.81 0.69
N LEU A 236 -13.29 4.95 -0.16
CA LEU A 236 -12.79 3.61 -0.43
C LEU A 236 -11.87 3.65 -1.66
N THR A 237 -10.59 3.34 -1.47
CA THR A 237 -9.66 3.05 -2.57
C THR A 237 -9.54 1.55 -2.72
N VAL A 238 -10.08 0.99 -3.80
CA VAL A 238 -10.18 -0.46 -4.01
C VAL A 238 -9.47 -0.92 -5.29
N GLY A 239 -8.81 -2.07 -5.21
CA GLY A 239 -8.20 -2.70 -6.39
C GLY A 239 -7.29 -3.88 -6.05
N GLY A 240 -6.85 -4.63 -7.07
CA GLY A 240 -5.71 -5.56 -6.99
C GLY A 240 -6.05 -7.04 -6.91
N ARG A 241 -7.30 -7.44 -6.60
CA ARG A 241 -7.75 -8.85 -6.54
C ARG A 241 -9.23 -9.05 -6.88
N ARG A 242 -9.87 -8.09 -7.56
CA ARG A 242 -11.30 -8.12 -7.95
C ARG A 242 -12.26 -8.60 -6.85
N ASN A 243 -12.02 -8.17 -5.61
CA ASN A 243 -12.74 -8.68 -4.45
C ASN A 243 -14.12 -8.01 -4.26
N LEU A 244 -14.98 -8.12 -5.27
CA LEU A 244 -16.29 -7.47 -5.30
C LEU A 244 -17.18 -7.92 -4.14
N ARG A 245 -17.12 -9.20 -3.75
CA ARG A 245 -17.92 -9.73 -2.63
C ARG A 245 -17.49 -9.12 -1.30
N GLN A 246 -16.20 -9.05 -1.01
CA GLN A 246 -15.70 -8.40 0.21
C GLN A 246 -16.02 -6.90 0.22
N ILE A 247 -15.92 -6.23 -0.93
CA ILE A 247 -16.26 -4.79 -1.02
C ILE A 247 -17.74 -4.58 -0.73
N LYS A 248 -18.64 -5.36 -1.36
CA LYS A 248 -20.08 -5.31 -1.08
C LYS A 248 -20.37 -5.63 0.39
N ARG A 249 -19.68 -6.60 0.98
CA ARG A 249 -19.78 -6.96 2.39
C ARG A 249 -19.38 -5.81 3.29
N LEU A 250 -18.20 -5.22 3.08
CA LEU A 250 -17.72 -4.05 3.81
C LEU A 250 -18.71 -2.89 3.72
N ILE A 251 -19.13 -2.51 2.51
CA ILE A 251 -20.10 -1.41 2.28
C ILE A 251 -21.36 -1.67 3.08
N ARG A 252 -21.93 -2.87 3.02
CA ARG A 252 -23.13 -3.24 3.79
C ARG A 252 -22.94 -3.08 5.31
N THR A 253 -21.77 -3.45 5.83
CA THR A 253 -21.46 -3.35 7.28
C THR A 253 -21.26 -1.90 7.72
N ILE A 254 -20.73 -1.02 6.86
CA ILE A 254 -20.47 0.39 7.20
C ILE A 254 -21.58 1.37 6.78
N TYR A 255 -22.59 0.88 6.04
CA TYR A 255 -23.61 1.72 5.42
C TYR A 255 -24.58 2.34 6.45
N LEU A 256 -24.69 3.66 6.44
CA LEU A 256 -25.71 4.47 7.10
C LEU A 256 -26.17 5.57 6.14
N GLN A 257 -27.47 5.85 6.12
CA GLN A 257 -28.08 6.79 5.17
C GLN A 257 -27.56 8.23 5.31
N GLN A 258 -27.17 8.63 6.51
CA GLN A 258 -26.64 9.97 6.82
C GLN A 258 -25.18 10.18 6.38
N HIS A 259 -24.48 9.13 5.95
CA HIS A 259 -23.08 9.19 5.55
C HIS A 259 -22.95 9.09 4.04
N TYR A 260 -21.79 9.48 3.50
CA TYR A 260 -21.50 9.36 2.08
C TYR A 260 -20.37 8.35 1.83
N TYR A 261 -20.40 7.72 0.66
CA TYR A 261 -19.43 6.70 0.27
C TYR A 261 -18.87 7.06 -1.09
N LEU A 262 -17.60 7.45 -1.13
CA LEU A 262 -16.88 7.71 -2.38
C LEU A 262 -15.97 6.54 -2.68
N ILE A 263 -16.11 5.92 -3.85
CA ILE A 263 -15.36 4.73 -4.21
C ILE A 263 -14.47 5.05 -5.42
N HIS A 264 -13.16 5.02 -5.20
CA HIS A 264 -12.16 5.02 -6.25
C HIS A 264 -11.76 3.58 -6.56
N VAL A 265 -11.89 3.20 -7.83
CA VAL A 265 -11.46 1.89 -8.34
C VAL A 265 -10.19 2.08 -9.15
N ASP A 266 -9.19 1.24 -8.89
CA ASP A 266 -7.95 1.21 -9.67
C ASP A 266 -8.23 1.21 -11.17
N SER A 267 -7.50 2.03 -11.93
CA SER A 267 -7.71 2.16 -13.38
C SER A 267 -7.56 0.84 -14.15
N ARG A 268 -6.83 -0.12 -13.57
CA ARG A 268 -6.59 -1.45 -14.13
C ARG A 268 -7.75 -2.44 -13.93
N GLU A 269 -8.69 -2.14 -13.04
CA GLU A 269 -9.77 -3.05 -12.63
C GLU A 269 -11.11 -2.63 -13.25
N LYS A 270 -11.27 -2.90 -14.54
CA LYS A 270 -12.42 -2.44 -15.32
C LYS A 270 -13.72 -3.17 -14.94
N TYR A 271 -13.69 -4.49 -14.82
CA TYR A 271 -14.83 -5.27 -14.31
C TYR A 271 -15.32 -4.77 -12.95
N LEU A 272 -14.39 -4.60 -11.99
CA LEU A 272 -14.73 -4.14 -10.65
C LEU A 272 -15.39 -2.75 -10.67
N HIS A 273 -14.87 -1.84 -11.52
CA HIS A 273 -15.43 -0.51 -11.68
C HIS A 273 -16.86 -0.53 -12.21
N GLN A 274 -17.11 -1.31 -13.25
CA GLN A 274 -18.45 -1.46 -13.84
C GLN A 274 -19.46 -2.02 -12.83
N GLU A 275 -19.08 -3.04 -12.08
CA GLU A 275 -19.95 -3.65 -11.07
C GLU A 275 -20.27 -2.71 -9.90
N LEU A 276 -19.32 -1.84 -9.53
CA LEU A 276 -19.55 -0.84 -8.49
C LEU A 276 -20.37 0.35 -9.00
N ILE A 277 -20.27 0.74 -10.27
CA ILE A 277 -21.16 1.75 -10.87
C ILE A 277 -22.62 1.29 -10.77
N LYS A 278 -22.91 0.05 -11.20
CA LYS A 278 -24.25 -0.55 -11.09
C LYS A 278 -24.77 -0.55 -9.66
N LEU A 279 -23.88 -0.72 -8.67
CA LEU A 279 -24.25 -0.62 -7.26
C LEU A 279 -24.63 0.82 -6.88
N SER A 280 -23.84 1.82 -7.31
CA SER A 280 -24.10 3.23 -7.01
C SER A 280 -25.38 3.79 -7.65
N GLU A 281 -25.78 3.28 -8.82
CA GLU A 281 -27.03 3.68 -9.48
C GLU A 281 -28.27 3.44 -8.62
N ASN A 282 -28.20 2.45 -7.72
CA ASN A 282 -29.30 2.06 -6.84
C ASN A 282 -29.26 2.72 -5.46
N ILE A 283 -28.19 3.44 -5.10
CA ILE A 283 -27.95 3.94 -3.74
C ILE A 283 -27.39 5.36 -3.79
N SER A 284 -28.26 6.35 -3.57
CA SER A 284 -28.01 7.78 -3.80
C SER A 284 -26.81 8.40 -3.06
N ASN A 285 -26.42 7.88 -1.90
CA ASN A 285 -25.29 8.37 -1.10
C ASN A 285 -23.99 7.57 -1.35
N ILE A 286 -23.96 6.72 -2.38
CA ILE A 286 -22.75 6.06 -2.88
C ILE A 286 -22.40 6.64 -4.25
N HIS A 287 -21.14 7.03 -4.43
CA HIS A 287 -20.61 7.51 -5.70
C HIS A 287 -19.34 6.77 -6.09
N VAL A 288 -19.21 6.40 -7.36
CA VAL A 288 -18.00 5.77 -7.92
C VAL A 288 -17.29 6.76 -8.84
N THR A 289 -15.99 6.95 -8.65
CA THR A 289 -15.25 7.95 -9.43
C THR A 289 -15.08 7.52 -10.89
N ASN A 290 -15.31 8.45 -11.82
CA ASN A 290 -15.00 8.25 -13.25
C ASN A 290 -13.51 8.46 -13.53
N ARG A 291 -12.89 9.44 -12.88
CA ARG A 291 -11.43 9.63 -12.92
C ARG A 291 -10.77 8.54 -12.08
N ARG A 292 -10.03 7.67 -12.75
CA ARG A 292 -9.35 6.53 -12.14
C ARG A 292 -7.85 6.63 -12.35
N TYR A 293 -7.11 6.18 -11.36
CA TYR A 293 -5.66 6.23 -11.33
C TYR A 293 -5.14 4.85 -10.94
N PRO A 294 -3.98 4.41 -11.46
CA PRO A 294 -3.38 3.16 -11.03
C PRO A 294 -2.84 3.34 -9.60
N THR A 295 -3.27 2.50 -8.68
CA THR A 295 -2.85 2.52 -7.27
C THR A 295 -1.74 1.49 -7.01
N THR A 296 -0.71 1.49 -7.88
CA THR A 296 0.48 0.65 -7.69
C THR A 296 1.07 0.88 -6.29
N TRP A 297 1.51 -0.20 -5.63
CA TRP A 297 2.12 -0.10 -4.31
C TRP A 297 3.29 0.90 -4.32
N GLY A 298 3.24 1.88 -3.39
CA GLY A 298 4.26 2.92 -3.26
C GLY A 298 4.18 4.08 -4.27
N ALA A 299 3.28 4.03 -5.25
CA ALA A 299 3.22 5.02 -6.31
C ALA A 299 2.66 6.37 -5.89
N SER A 300 3.14 7.44 -6.54
CA SER A 300 2.66 8.80 -6.28
C SER A 300 1.23 9.05 -6.76
N THR A 301 0.77 8.26 -7.72
CA THR A 301 -0.61 8.26 -8.22
C THR A 301 -1.66 7.94 -7.15
N LEU A 302 -1.30 7.27 -6.05
CA LEU A 302 -2.21 7.09 -4.92
C LEU A 302 -2.55 8.43 -4.26
N LEU A 303 -1.57 9.32 -4.08
CA LEU A 303 -1.83 10.67 -3.57
C LEU A 303 -2.64 11.49 -4.59
N THR A 304 -2.33 11.38 -5.89
CA THR A 304 -3.15 12.01 -6.94
C THR A 304 -4.62 11.58 -6.86
N ALA A 305 -4.89 10.29 -6.67
CA ALA A 305 -6.25 9.79 -6.50
C ALA A 305 -6.97 10.39 -5.28
N HIS A 306 -6.25 10.58 -4.17
CA HIS A 306 -6.80 11.23 -2.97
C HIS A 306 -7.11 12.71 -3.20
N LEU A 307 -6.18 13.46 -3.80
CA LEU A 307 -6.36 14.90 -4.06
C LEU A 307 -7.49 15.16 -5.06
N GLU A 308 -7.60 14.34 -6.12
CA GLU A 308 -8.69 14.43 -7.09
C GLU A 308 -10.04 14.02 -6.48
N ALA A 309 -10.05 13.03 -5.59
CA ALA A 309 -11.25 12.67 -4.84
C ALA A 309 -11.73 13.82 -3.94
N PHE A 310 -10.82 14.50 -3.24
CA PHE A 310 -11.17 15.67 -2.42
C PHE A 310 -11.74 16.80 -3.27
N LYS A 311 -11.11 17.09 -4.41
CA LYS A 311 -11.61 18.06 -5.37
C LYS A 311 -13.01 17.70 -5.87
N GLN A 312 -13.23 16.44 -6.25
CA GLN A 312 -14.54 15.95 -6.69
C GLN A 312 -15.61 16.09 -5.61
N ILE A 313 -15.28 15.82 -4.35
CA ILE A 313 -16.20 15.96 -3.21
C ILE A 313 -16.72 17.40 -3.09
N PHE A 314 -15.85 18.39 -3.23
CA PHE A 314 -16.22 19.79 -3.07
C PHE A 314 -16.82 20.40 -4.36
N ASP A 315 -16.21 20.17 -5.52
CA ASP A 315 -16.59 20.83 -6.78
C ASP A 315 -17.82 20.19 -7.44
N GLU A 316 -17.83 18.86 -7.53
CA GLU A 316 -18.81 18.10 -8.32
C GLU A 316 -19.97 17.60 -7.43
N LEU A 317 -19.64 16.90 -6.34
CA LEU A 317 -20.63 16.28 -5.45
C LEU A 317 -21.26 17.26 -4.46
N LYS A 318 -20.50 18.31 -4.09
CA LYS A 318 -20.91 19.36 -3.14
C LYS A 318 -21.43 18.80 -1.81
N TRP A 319 -20.85 17.69 -1.36
CA TRP A 319 -21.30 17.03 -0.14
C TRP A 319 -20.95 17.85 1.10
N ASN A 320 -21.91 17.97 2.01
CA ASN A 320 -21.70 18.57 3.32
C ASN A 320 -21.28 17.49 4.31
N PHE A 321 -20.05 17.55 4.81
CA PHE A 321 -19.48 16.50 5.66
C PHE A 321 -18.65 17.10 6.78
N THR A 322 -18.48 16.35 7.87
CA THR A 322 -17.60 16.71 8.99
C THR A 322 -16.21 16.08 8.83
N PHE A 323 -16.16 14.81 8.41
CA PHE A 323 -14.91 14.05 8.28
C PHE A 323 -14.83 13.28 6.96
N ILE A 324 -13.60 13.08 6.46
CA ILE A 324 -13.27 12.04 5.48
C ILE A 324 -12.43 10.97 6.18
N LEU A 325 -12.81 9.70 6.00
CA LEU A 325 -12.10 8.53 6.51
C LEU A 325 -11.80 7.60 5.33
N ASN A 326 -10.52 7.31 5.07
CA ASN A 326 -10.13 6.45 3.96
C ASN A 326 -10.14 4.95 4.33
N LEU A 327 -10.54 4.06 3.41
CA LEU A 327 -10.59 2.60 3.59
C LEU A 327 -10.07 1.89 2.33
N SER A 328 -9.53 0.67 2.48
CA SER A 328 -9.43 -0.28 1.36
C SER A 328 -10.41 -1.44 1.53
N GLU A 329 -10.51 -2.30 0.52
CA GLU A 329 -11.32 -3.53 0.56
C GLU A 329 -10.88 -4.53 1.64
N SER A 330 -9.66 -4.37 2.18
CA SER A 330 -9.11 -5.23 3.25
C SER A 330 -9.30 -4.65 4.65
N ASP A 331 -9.97 -3.50 4.79
CA ASP A 331 -10.32 -2.93 6.09
C ASP A 331 -11.68 -3.46 6.55
N PHE A 332 -11.88 -3.58 7.86
CA PHE A 332 -13.17 -3.99 8.43
C PHE A 332 -13.45 -3.27 9.76
N PRO A 333 -14.69 -2.86 10.03
CA PRO A 333 -15.03 -2.25 11.31
C PRO A 333 -14.87 -3.25 12.46
N LEU A 334 -14.54 -2.73 13.65
CA LEU A 334 -14.49 -3.47 14.91
C LEU A 334 -15.69 -3.18 15.82
N LYS A 335 -16.44 -2.13 15.49
CA LYS A 335 -17.56 -1.58 16.26
C LYS A 335 -18.64 -1.08 15.29
N PRO A 336 -19.91 -1.00 15.72
CA PRO A 336 -20.96 -0.35 14.93
C PRO A 336 -20.58 1.09 14.57
N ILE A 337 -20.94 1.52 13.36
CA ILE A 337 -20.55 2.85 12.84
C ILE A 337 -21.13 3.99 13.68
N GLN A 338 -22.30 3.83 14.29
CA GLN A 338 -22.85 4.83 15.21
C GLN A 338 -21.90 5.15 16.37
N VAL A 339 -21.12 4.18 16.86
CA VAL A 339 -20.14 4.41 17.93
C VAL A 339 -19.00 5.29 17.44
N LEU A 340 -18.56 5.10 16.19
CA LEU A 340 -17.58 5.98 15.55
C LEU A 340 -18.14 7.39 15.35
N THR A 341 -19.36 7.51 14.84
CA THR A 341 -20.02 8.80 14.62
C THR A 341 -20.17 9.59 15.92
N ASN A 342 -20.58 8.92 17.01
CA ASN A 342 -20.66 9.52 18.35
C ASN A 342 -19.30 9.89 18.94
N PHE A 343 -18.26 9.12 18.64
CA PHE A 343 -16.90 9.48 19.07
C PHE A 343 -16.41 10.72 18.33
N LEU A 344 -16.53 10.73 17.00
CA LEU A 344 -16.05 11.83 16.16
C LEU A 344 -16.80 13.15 16.39
N SER A 345 -18.07 13.11 16.78
CA SER A 345 -18.85 14.31 17.12
C SER A 345 -18.27 15.12 18.29
N MET A 346 -17.44 14.50 19.13
CA MET A 346 -16.77 15.15 20.24
C MET A 346 -15.42 15.80 19.85
N TYR A 347 -14.94 15.56 18.63
CA TYR A 347 -13.62 15.95 18.15
C TYR A 347 -13.64 16.58 16.76
N THR A 348 -14.73 17.27 16.39
CA THR A 348 -14.96 17.82 15.03
C THR A 348 -13.84 18.69 14.49
N SER A 349 -13.10 19.37 15.38
CA SER A 349 -12.00 20.26 15.00
C SER A 349 -10.65 19.55 14.85
N TYR A 350 -10.56 18.23 15.03
CA TYR A 350 -9.29 17.49 15.05
C TYR A 350 -9.06 16.59 13.84
N ASN A 351 -7.80 16.29 13.57
CA ASN A 351 -7.33 15.39 12.51
C ASN A 351 -6.61 14.18 13.13
N PHE A 352 -6.98 12.98 12.71
CA PHE A 352 -6.51 11.70 13.24
C PHE A 352 -5.56 11.03 12.26
N LEU A 353 -4.26 11.18 12.51
CA LEU A 353 -3.18 10.60 11.72
C LEU A 353 -2.25 9.83 12.67
N ARG A 354 -1.71 8.69 12.26
CA ARG A 354 -0.77 7.94 13.12
C ARG A 354 0.65 8.21 12.65
N THR A 355 1.45 8.85 13.50
CA THR A 355 2.91 9.00 13.29
C THR A 355 3.66 7.69 13.54
N HIS A 356 4.89 7.62 13.05
CA HIS A 356 5.84 6.55 13.30
C HIS A 356 6.33 6.55 14.77
N ASN A 357 6.57 5.35 15.32
CA ASN A 357 7.21 5.22 16.64
C ASN A 357 8.75 5.13 16.56
N ARG A 358 9.35 5.58 15.45
CA ARG A 358 10.80 5.51 15.23
C ARG A 358 11.46 6.88 15.41
N GLU A 359 12.78 6.86 15.53
CA GLU A 359 13.60 8.06 15.40
C GLU A 359 13.39 8.69 14.00
N PRO A 360 13.15 10.01 13.90
CA PRO A 360 12.73 10.68 12.66
C PRO A 360 13.67 10.46 11.46
N PHE A 361 15.00 10.53 11.61
CA PHE A 361 15.90 10.30 10.47
C PHE A 361 15.83 8.86 9.96
N LYS A 362 15.71 7.86 10.84
CA LYS A 362 15.43 6.48 10.43
C LYS A 362 14.14 6.36 9.63
N PHE A 363 13.09 7.10 10.01
CA PHE A 363 11.84 7.14 9.25
C PHE A 363 12.06 7.75 7.86
N ILE A 364 12.58 8.98 7.78
CA ILE A 364 12.87 9.72 6.54
C ILE A 364 13.69 8.86 5.58
N LYS A 365 14.75 8.22 6.09
CA LYS A 365 15.60 7.32 5.31
C LYS A 365 14.82 6.09 4.81
N SER A 366 14.01 5.46 5.66
CA SER A 366 13.24 4.27 5.30
C SER A 366 12.13 4.53 4.27
N GLN A 367 11.60 5.75 4.24
CA GLN A 367 10.61 6.19 3.26
C GLN A 367 11.24 6.63 1.93
N GLY A 368 12.57 6.61 1.80
CA GLY A 368 13.25 7.01 0.58
C GLY A 368 13.16 8.51 0.29
N MET A 369 12.96 9.36 1.30
CA MET A 369 12.78 10.80 1.10
C MET A 369 14.00 11.52 0.50
N PHE A 370 15.19 10.93 0.62
CA PHE A 370 16.43 11.38 -0.02
C PHE A 370 16.54 10.98 -1.50
N HIS A 371 15.52 10.35 -2.07
CA HIS A 371 15.50 9.90 -3.44
C HIS A 371 14.32 10.47 -4.21
N THR A 372 14.50 10.57 -5.52
CA THR A 372 13.48 10.97 -6.47
C THR A 372 12.93 9.74 -7.16
N PHE A 373 11.59 9.63 -7.19
CA PHE A 373 10.88 8.54 -7.82
C PHE A 373 9.94 9.02 -8.92
N ILE A 374 9.77 8.21 -9.96
CA ILE A 374 8.82 8.47 -11.05
C ILE A 374 7.95 7.23 -11.27
N HIS A 375 6.64 7.44 -11.30
CA HIS A 375 5.68 6.42 -11.73
C HIS A 375 5.54 6.41 -13.26
N CYS A 376 5.72 5.24 -13.87
CA CYS A 376 5.41 5.01 -15.29
C CYS A 376 5.12 3.52 -15.54
N ASN A 377 4.15 3.21 -16.41
CA ASN A 377 3.75 1.83 -16.75
C ASN A 377 3.62 0.88 -15.54
N ASN A 378 2.92 1.33 -14.49
CA ASN A 378 2.68 0.58 -13.26
C ASN A 378 3.94 0.23 -12.44
N TYR A 379 5.06 0.93 -12.67
CA TYR A 379 6.30 0.77 -11.93
C TYR A 379 6.80 2.09 -11.35
N MET A 380 7.41 2.05 -10.17
CA MET A 380 8.02 3.19 -9.49
C MET A 380 9.55 3.14 -9.61
N TYR A 381 10.09 3.95 -10.53
CA TYR A 381 11.52 4.03 -10.82
C TYR A 381 12.23 4.98 -9.87
N ARG A 382 13.36 4.56 -9.30
CA ARG A 382 14.27 5.47 -8.58
C ARG A 382 15.26 6.07 -9.56
N ILE A 383 15.21 7.39 -9.74
CA ILE A 383 15.98 8.08 -10.79
C ILE A 383 17.16 8.91 -10.28
N GLY A 384 17.29 9.08 -8.96
CA GLY A 384 18.41 9.81 -8.36
C GLY A 384 18.19 10.18 -6.91
N SER A 385 19.16 10.90 -6.34
CA SER A 385 19.09 11.45 -4.98
C SER A 385 18.61 12.90 -5.00
N ARG A 386 18.01 13.34 -3.88
CA ARG A 386 17.61 14.73 -3.62
C ARG A 386 17.92 15.11 -2.16
N SER A 387 18.13 16.40 -1.92
CA SER A 387 18.22 16.97 -0.57
C SER A 387 16.85 17.03 0.12
N LEU A 388 16.85 17.05 1.44
CA LEU A 388 15.66 17.39 2.21
C LEU A 388 15.46 18.90 2.20
N ILE A 389 14.20 19.31 2.17
CA ILE A 389 13.75 20.69 2.31
C ILE A 389 14.07 21.16 3.73
N GLN A 390 14.49 22.41 3.85
CA GLN A 390 14.76 23.08 5.12
C GLN A 390 13.49 23.70 5.71
N ASN A 391 13.54 24.03 7.00
CA ASN A 391 12.53 24.80 7.74
C ASN A 391 11.15 24.12 7.88
N ILE A 392 11.06 22.82 7.59
CA ILE A 392 9.85 22.02 7.81
C ILE A 392 10.12 20.80 8.67
N VAL A 393 9.09 20.37 9.38
CA VAL A 393 9.06 19.10 10.12
C VAL A 393 8.62 18.00 9.17
N TYR A 394 9.46 16.99 8.97
CA TYR A 394 9.05 15.76 8.31
C TYR A 394 8.37 14.85 9.32
N ASP A 395 7.05 14.69 9.18
CA ASP A 395 6.31 13.67 9.91
C ASP A 395 5.62 12.71 8.92
N GLY A 396 5.33 11.51 9.40
CA GLY A 396 4.65 10.49 8.63
C GLY A 396 4.43 9.22 9.43
N GLY A 397 3.80 8.23 8.81
CA GLY A 397 3.51 6.95 9.44
C GLY A 397 2.46 6.21 8.65
N SER A 398 1.26 6.06 9.20
CA SER A 398 0.19 5.37 8.51
C SER A 398 -0.46 6.26 7.45
N ASP A 399 -0.61 5.75 6.23
CA ASP A 399 -1.43 6.32 5.15
C ASP A 399 -2.95 6.29 5.39
N TRP A 400 -3.37 5.75 6.53
CA TRP A 400 -4.77 5.72 6.95
C TRP A 400 -5.06 6.83 7.93
N TYR A 401 -6.15 7.55 7.69
CA TYR A 401 -6.47 8.79 8.39
C TYR A 401 -7.97 8.97 8.63
N VAL A 402 -8.29 9.92 9.51
CA VAL A 402 -9.57 10.64 9.54
C VAL A 402 -9.25 12.12 9.54
N LEU A 403 -9.67 12.84 8.50
CA LEU A 403 -9.39 14.28 8.34
C LEU A 403 -10.69 15.07 8.45
N ASN A 404 -10.65 16.21 9.14
CA ASN A 404 -11.80 17.12 9.24
C ASN A 404 -11.98 17.93 7.95
N ARG A 405 -13.18 18.45 7.74
CA ARG A 405 -13.54 19.21 6.53
C ARG A 405 -12.60 20.39 6.26
N GLU A 406 -12.27 21.19 7.28
CA GLU A 406 -11.44 22.40 7.12
C GLU A 406 -10.04 22.08 6.60
N PHE A 407 -9.40 21.03 7.15
CA PHE A 407 -8.09 20.61 6.70
C PHE A 407 -8.14 20.02 5.30
N VAL A 408 -9.17 19.24 4.95
CA VAL A 408 -9.37 18.74 3.57
C VAL A 408 -9.60 19.91 2.60
N HIS A 409 -10.35 20.94 3.01
CA HIS A 409 -10.53 22.14 2.22
C HIS A 409 -9.20 22.85 1.98
N TYR A 410 -8.36 23.00 3.00
CA TYR A 410 -7.00 23.52 2.86
C TYR A 410 -6.11 22.67 1.94
N ILE A 411 -6.17 21.34 2.06
CA ILE A 411 -5.47 20.41 1.16
C ILE A 411 -5.91 20.61 -0.30
N THR A 412 -7.17 20.96 -0.54
CA THR A 412 -7.76 21.05 -1.88
C THR A 412 -7.53 22.42 -2.51
N TYR A 413 -7.82 23.49 -1.78
CA TYR A 413 -7.85 24.87 -2.31
C TYR A 413 -6.74 25.77 -1.75
N GLY A 414 -5.93 25.28 -0.81
CA GLY A 414 -4.75 26.01 -0.36
C GLY A 414 -3.85 26.37 -1.54
N ASN A 415 -3.33 27.60 -1.51
CA ASN A 415 -2.47 28.14 -2.57
C ASN A 415 -1.25 28.90 -2.01
N ASP A 416 -0.84 28.59 -0.78
CA ASP A 416 0.41 29.09 -0.22
C ASP A 416 1.61 28.26 -0.70
N GLU A 417 2.81 28.77 -0.41
CA GLU A 417 4.07 28.14 -0.80
C GLU A 417 4.27 26.77 -0.14
N LEU A 418 3.81 26.54 1.10
CA LEU A 418 3.94 25.25 1.79
C LEU A 418 3.17 24.16 1.04
N ILE A 419 1.86 24.35 0.81
CA ILE A 419 1.05 23.32 0.14
C ILE A 419 1.49 23.09 -1.30
N ASN A 420 1.82 24.15 -2.04
CA ASN A 420 2.27 24.03 -3.43
C ASN A 420 3.63 23.33 -3.53
N GLY A 421 4.57 23.68 -2.64
CA GLY A 421 5.86 22.99 -2.54
C GLY A 421 5.71 21.51 -2.19
N LEU A 422 4.88 21.18 -1.19
CA LEU A 422 4.64 19.79 -0.80
C LEU A 422 3.95 18.98 -1.92
N ARG A 423 2.94 19.53 -2.60
CA ARG A 423 2.32 18.87 -3.77
C ARG A 423 3.36 18.53 -4.83
N HIS A 424 4.24 19.47 -5.13
CA HIS A 424 5.31 19.26 -6.11
C HIS A 424 6.28 18.14 -5.66
N ILE A 425 6.82 18.22 -4.44
CA ILE A 425 7.79 17.24 -3.92
C ILE A 425 7.20 15.82 -3.84
N PHE A 426 5.96 15.70 -3.37
CA PHE A 426 5.30 14.41 -3.16
C PHE A 426 4.81 13.76 -4.46
N ASN A 427 4.73 14.51 -5.57
CA ASN A 427 4.55 13.94 -6.91
C ASN A 427 5.74 13.05 -7.33
N TYR A 428 6.94 13.36 -6.83
CA TYR A 428 8.18 12.63 -7.10
C TYR A 428 8.70 11.82 -5.90
N SER A 429 7.81 11.45 -4.98
CA SER A 429 8.15 10.72 -3.76
C SER A 429 7.57 9.31 -3.75
N LEU A 430 8.28 8.39 -3.09
CA LEU A 430 7.77 7.07 -2.75
C LEU A 430 6.78 7.17 -1.57
N LEU A 431 5.74 6.33 -1.58
CA LEU A 431 4.75 6.20 -0.50
C LEU A 431 4.22 7.57 0.00
N PRO A 432 3.82 8.50 -0.88
CA PRO A 432 3.60 9.88 -0.45
C PRO A 432 2.44 10.03 0.53
N CYS A 433 1.41 9.18 0.47
CA CYS A 433 0.30 9.22 1.44
C CYS A 433 0.73 8.89 2.88
N GLU A 434 1.87 8.20 3.09
CA GLU A 434 2.40 7.94 4.43
C GLU A 434 3.04 9.19 5.07
N THR A 435 3.28 10.27 4.32
CA THR A 435 4.07 11.42 4.79
C THR A 435 3.43 12.78 4.45
N PHE A 436 2.80 12.92 3.29
CA PHE A 436 2.23 14.18 2.78
C PHE A 436 1.26 14.83 3.77
N PHE A 437 0.25 14.09 4.22
CA PHE A 437 -0.79 14.63 5.11
C PHE A 437 -0.23 15.01 6.49
N HIS A 438 0.65 14.20 7.05
CA HIS A 438 1.29 14.45 8.35
C HIS A 438 2.22 15.66 8.30
N THR A 439 3.04 15.75 7.25
CA THR A 439 3.99 16.86 7.04
C THR A 439 3.22 18.16 6.78
N LEU A 440 2.19 18.14 5.94
CA LEU A 440 1.35 19.32 5.73
C LEU A 440 0.68 19.76 7.04
N LEU A 441 0.05 18.83 7.76
CA LEU A 441 -0.64 19.14 9.01
C LEU A 441 0.31 19.77 10.04
N SER A 442 1.49 19.15 10.25
CA SER A 442 2.49 19.58 11.23
C SER A 442 3.10 20.95 10.94
N ASN A 443 3.11 21.38 9.67
CA ASN A 443 3.70 22.65 9.25
C ASN A 443 2.67 23.73 8.92
N SER A 444 1.39 23.40 8.79
CA SER A 444 0.30 24.35 8.53
C SER A 444 -0.23 25.02 9.80
N ILE A 445 -1.14 25.98 9.63
CA ILE A 445 -1.92 26.60 10.71
C ILE A 445 -2.77 25.59 11.52
N TYR A 446 -3.00 24.38 10.98
CA TYR A 446 -3.81 23.34 11.60
C TYR A 446 -3.00 22.41 12.52
N CYS A 447 -1.73 22.70 12.80
CA CYS A 447 -0.85 21.77 13.51
C CYS A 447 -1.31 21.40 14.94
N ASP A 448 -2.09 22.27 15.60
CA ASP A 448 -2.67 22.04 16.93
C ASP A 448 -3.88 21.09 16.91
N THR A 449 -4.49 20.90 15.73
CA THR A 449 -5.58 19.95 15.50
C THR A 449 -5.11 18.49 15.37
N TYR A 450 -3.80 18.25 15.36
CA TYR A 450 -3.23 16.94 15.12
C TYR A 450 -3.35 16.01 16.35
N ILE A 451 -4.05 14.88 16.17
CA ILE A 451 -4.10 13.74 17.10
C ILE A 451 -3.29 12.58 16.49
N ARG A 452 -2.26 12.10 17.22
CA ARG A 452 -1.37 11.01 16.75
C ARG A 452 -1.97 9.60 16.90
N ASN A 453 -3.24 9.45 16.58
CA ASN A 453 -3.94 8.17 16.49
C ASN A 453 -4.84 8.23 15.26
N ASN A 454 -4.77 7.23 14.39
CA ASN A 454 -5.62 7.14 13.20
C ASN A 454 -6.84 6.23 13.38
N LEU A 455 -7.16 5.84 14.62
CA LEU A 455 -8.33 5.02 14.96
C LEU A 455 -8.30 3.59 14.38
N ARG A 456 -7.11 3.10 14.00
CA ARG A 456 -6.93 1.79 13.37
C ARG A 456 -6.04 0.84 14.14
N ARG A 457 -6.35 -0.45 13.99
CA ARG A 457 -5.48 -1.56 14.36
C ARG A 457 -4.92 -2.23 13.11
N VAL A 458 -3.60 -2.24 12.97
CA VAL A 458 -2.92 -2.86 11.83
C VAL A 458 -2.10 -4.06 12.29
N HIS A 459 -2.25 -5.21 11.64
CA HIS A 459 -1.55 -6.45 12.00
C HIS A 459 -0.10 -6.48 11.49
N TRP A 460 0.77 -5.70 12.13
CA TRP A 460 2.20 -5.68 11.79
C TRP A 460 2.97 -6.83 12.44
N ASN A 461 3.57 -7.70 11.61
CA ASN A 461 4.65 -8.58 12.02
C ASN A 461 5.82 -8.40 11.03
N ARG A 462 6.88 -7.70 11.44
CA ARG A 462 7.99 -7.35 10.55
C ARG A 462 8.80 -8.55 10.08
N GLN A 463 8.92 -9.59 10.89
CA GLN A 463 9.69 -10.79 10.53
C GLN A 463 9.07 -11.51 9.32
N ARG A 464 7.74 -11.46 9.21
CA ARG A 464 6.98 -12.06 8.10
C ARG A 464 6.64 -11.07 6.99
N GLY A 465 6.24 -9.85 7.34
CA GLY A 465 5.69 -8.86 6.40
C GLY A 465 6.73 -8.00 5.67
N CYS A 466 7.99 -7.98 6.10
CA CYS A 466 9.06 -7.21 5.47
C CYS A 466 10.00 -8.12 4.66
N LYS A 467 9.54 -8.63 3.52
CA LYS A 467 10.29 -9.55 2.64
C LYS A 467 10.71 -8.93 1.30
N CYS A 468 10.56 -7.61 1.14
CA CYS A 468 10.76 -6.92 -0.14
C CYS A 468 9.95 -7.53 -1.30
N GLN A 469 8.73 -8.00 -1.01
CA GLN A 469 7.87 -8.67 -1.99
C GLN A 469 7.48 -7.78 -3.19
N HIS A 470 7.53 -6.46 -3.02
CA HIS A 470 7.10 -5.46 -4.01
C HIS A 470 8.20 -5.04 -5.00
N LYS A 471 9.36 -5.69 -5.01
CA LYS A 471 10.47 -5.35 -5.93
C LYS A 471 10.11 -5.40 -7.43
N HIS A 472 9.03 -6.09 -7.79
CA HIS A 472 8.56 -6.18 -9.17
C HIS A 472 7.73 -4.95 -9.61
N VAL A 473 7.37 -4.04 -8.69
CA VAL A 473 6.63 -2.81 -8.98
C VAL A 473 7.34 -1.52 -8.53
N VAL A 474 8.46 -1.63 -7.81
CA VAL A 474 9.17 -0.47 -7.27
C VAL A 474 10.65 -0.75 -7.00
N ASP A 475 11.49 0.26 -7.21
CA ASP A 475 12.92 0.26 -6.84
C ASP A 475 13.15 0.51 -5.34
N TRP A 476 12.35 -0.15 -4.49
CA TRP A 476 12.45 -0.03 -3.04
C TRP A 476 11.94 -1.27 -2.32
N CYS A 477 12.35 -1.43 -1.06
CA CYS A 477 11.90 -2.52 -0.21
C CYS A 477 10.78 -2.04 0.72
N GLY A 478 9.61 -2.65 0.55
CA GLY A 478 8.44 -2.40 1.38
C GLY A 478 8.17 -3.46 2.45
N CYS A 479 7.28 -3.11 3.36
CA CYS A 479 6.60 -4.05 4.25
C CYS A 479 5.10 -4.04 3.96
N SER A 480 4.40 -5.11 4.33
CA SER A 480 2.94 -5.13 4.32
C SER A 480 2.42 -5.87 5.55
N PRO A 481 1.29 -5.43 6.14
CA PRO A 481 0.70 -6.11 7.28
C PRO A 481 0.14 -7.47 6.89
N LEU A 482 -0.01 -8.33 7.90
CA LEU A 482 -0.56 -9.67 7.74
C LEU A 482 -2.09 -9.62 7.70
N VAL A 483 -2.67 -10.70 7.19
CA VAL A 483 -4.11 -10.95 7.29
C VAL A 483 -4.43 -11.51 8.68
N TYR A 484 -5.47 -10.96 9.31
CA TYR A 484 -6.04 -11.50 10.53
C TYR A 484 -6.65 -12.87 10.29
N ARG A 485 -6.50 -13.77 11.24
CA ARG A 485 -7.06 -15.13 11.22
C ARG A 485 -7.91 -15.38 12.45
N SER A 486 -8.65 -16.48 12.45
CA SER A 486 -9.49 -16.88 13.60
C SER A 486 -8.73 -17.01 14.92
N ILE A 487 -7.42 -17.29 14.89
CA ILE A 487 -6.56 -17.32 16.09
C ILE A 487 -6.30 -15.93 16.69
N ASP A 488 -6.49 -14.86 15.90
CA ASP A 488 -6.22 -13.48 16.30
C ASP A 488 -7.44 -12.80 16.94
N LYS A 489 -8.56 -13.51 17.16
CA LYS A 489 -9.81 -12.98 17.75
C LYS A 489 -9.55 -12.25 19.09
N THR A 490 -8.68 -12.80 19.92
CA THR A 490 -8.30 -12.21 21.22
C THR A 490 -7.63 -10.85 21.03
N ILE A 491 -6.70 -10.74 20.09
CA ILE A 491 -5.99 -9.48 19.77
C ILE A 491 -6.98 -8.39 19.35
N LEU A 492 -8.04 -8.74 18.62
CA LEU A 492 -9.08 -7.80 18.22
C LEU A 492 -10.02 -7.46 19.39
N ASN A 493 -10.36 -8.42 20.23
CA ASN A 493 -11.16 -8.17 21.44
C ASN A 493 -10.46 -7.22 22.42
N ASP A 494 -9.14 -7.30 22.57
CA ASP A 494 -8.34 -6.40 23.44
C ASP A 494 -8.33 -4.93 22.99
N THR A 495 -8.99 -4.62 21.87
CA THR A 495 -9.12 -3.25 21.33
C THR A 495 -10.52 -2.65 21.52
N ILE A 496 -11.48 -3.40 22.08
CA ILE A 496 -12.87 -2.95 22.26
C ILE A 496 -12.96 -1.66 23.08
N ASP A 497 -12.22 -1.53 24.18
CA ASP A 497 -12.30 -0.36 25.06
C ASP A 497 -11.42 0.82 24.59
N LYS A 498 -10.66 0.63 23.51
CA LYS A 498 -9.75 1.64 22.97
C LYS A 498 -10.45 2.48 21.89
N PRO A 499 -10.00 3.72 21.63
CA PRO A 499 -10.46 4.52 20.48
C PRO A 499 -9.87 3.98 19.17
N ILE A 500 -10.30 2.76 18.83
CA ILE A 500 -9.97 2.00 17.64
C ILE A 500 -11.30 1.48 17.07
N PHE A 501 -11.54 1.76 15.80
CA PHE A 501 -12.84 1.51 15.14
C PHE A 501 -12.72 0.62 13.91
N PHE A 502 -11.55 0.57 13.29
CA PHE A 502 -11.26 -0.30 12.15
C PHE A 502 -10.01 -1.14 12.37
N ALA A 503 -9.94 -2.29 11.72
CA ALA A 503 -8.76 -3.12 11.64
C ALA A 503 -8.39 -3.46 10.20
N ARG A 504 -7.12 -3.82 9.99
CA ARG A 504 -6.63 -4.38 8.72
C ARG A 504 -5.39 -5.29 8.92
N LYS A 505 -5.18 -6.30 8.08
CA LYS A 505 -5.95 -6.62 6.86
C LYS A 505 -6.85 -7.85 7.05
N PHE A 506 -7.93 -7.88 6.28
CA PHE A 506 -8.82 -9.02 6.15
C PHE A 506 -8.86 -9.49 4.70
N ASP A 507 -8.87 -10.81 4.48
CA ASP A 507 -8.97 -11.41 3.16
C ASP A 507 -9.75 -12.73 3.28
N ALA A 508 -10.96 -12.76 2.74
CA ALA A 508 -11.86 -13.91 2.80
C ALA A 508 -11.31 -15.16 2.09
N SER A 509 -10.37 -14.99 1.13
CA SER A 509 -9.68 -16.13 0.51
C SER A 509 -8.68 -16.81 1.45
N ILE A 510 -8.28 -16.13 2.53
CA ILE A 510 -7.30 -16.62 3.51
C ILE A 510 -7.98 -17.10 4.78
N ASP A 511 -8.89 -16.28 5.32
CA ASP A 511 -9.68 -16.61 6.51
C ASP A 511 -10.96 -15.78 6.52
N GLU A 512 -12.06 -16.35 6.06
CA GLU A 512 -13.40 -15.73 6.10
C GLU A 512 -14.00 -15.77 7.51
N THR A 513 -13.63 -16.78 8.31
CA THR A 513 -14.27 -17.05 9.60
C THR A 513 -14.03 -15.95 10.64
N ILE A 514 -12.93 -15.21 10.52
CA ILE A 514 -12.67 -14.02 11.34
C ILE A 514 -13.55 -12.83 10.93
N ILE A 515 -13.89 -12.73 9.65
CA ILE A 515 -14.76 -11.68 9.09
C ILE A 515 -16.21 -11.98 9.51
N ASP A 516 -16.65 -13.23 9.41
CA ASP A 516 -17.95 -13.69 9.90
C ASP A 516 -18.13 -13.38 11.38
N TRP A 517 -17.12 -13.70 12.19
CA TRP A 517 -17.13 -13.39 13.61
C TRP A 517 -17.27 -11.88 13.90
N LEU A 518 -16.62 -11.01 13.11
CA LEU A 518 -16.77 -9.56 13.25
C LEU A 518 -18.17 -9.09 12.82
N ASP A 519 -18.69 -9.62 11.72
CA ASP A 519 -20.03 -9.28 11.25
C ASP A 519 -21.12 -9.70 12.22
N GLU A 520 -21.05 -10.90 12.79
CA GLU A 520 -21.98 -11.37 13.83
C GLU A 520 -21.97 -10.42 15.04
N LYS A 521 -20.77 -10.01 15.46
CA LYS A 521 -20.57 -9.10 16.59
C LYS A 521 -21.13 -7.70 16.34
N ILE A 522 -21.03 -7.19 15.11
CA ILE A 522 -21.47 -5.84 14.74
C ILE A 522 -22.94 -5.80 14.36
N SER A 523 -23.38 -6.72 13.51
CA SER A 523 -24.70 -6.74 12.87
C SER A 523 -25.75 -7.55 13.63
N ARG A 524 -25.36 -8.35 14.65
CA ARG A 524 -26.23 -9.29 15.39
C ARG A 524 -27.01 -10.25 14.47
N ARG A 525 -26.49 -10.53 13.27
CA ARG A 525 -27.04 -11.51 12.34
C ARG A 525 -26.29 -12.82 12.51
N ASP A 526 -27.02 -13.93 12.49
CA ASP A 526 -26.42 -15.27 12.46
C ASP A 526 -25.96 -15.60 11.04
N LEU A 527 -24.65 -15.81 10.85
CA LEU A 527 -24.04 -16.16 9.57
C LEU A 527 -23.63 -17.64 9.48
N SER A 528 -24.10 -18.48 10.42
CA SER A 528 -23.75 -19.90 10.54
C SER A 528 -23.95 -20.77 9.28
N ASN A 529 -24.59 -20.25 8.23
CA ASN A 529 -24.91 -20.98 7.00
C ASN A 529 -24.20 -20.50 5.71
N SER A 530 -23.35 -19.47 5.71
CA SER A 530 -22.66 -19.03 4.48
C SER A 530 -21.17 -19.42 4.47
N ALA A 531 -20.88 -20.68 4.12
CA ALA A 531 -19.51 -21.20 4.09
C ALA A 531 -18.81 -21.09 2.72
N LEU A 532 -19.43 -20.44 1.72
CA LEU A 532 -18.97 -20.39 0.33
C LEU A 532 -18.59 -18.97 -0.09
N TYR A 533 -17.30 -18.77 -0.39
CA TYR A 533 -16.77 -17.52 -0.90
C TYR A 533 -16.29 -17.70 -2.35
N LEU A 534 -16.84 -16.88 -3.27
CA LEU A 534 -16.39 -16.84 -4.66
C LEU A 534 -15.60 -15.56 -4.92
N GLN A 535 -14.44 -15.71 -5.54
CA GLN A 535 -13.61 -14.59 -5.95
C GLN A 535 -13.45 -14.60 -7.46
N ASN A 536 -13.83 -13.52 -8.13
CA ASN A 536 -13.65 -13.39 -9.57
C ASN A 536 -12.15 -13.25 -9.87
N ILE A 537 -11.65 -14.02 -10.84
CA ILE A 537 -10.26 -14.00 -11.31
C ILE A 537 -10.16 -13.65 -12.80
N TYR A 538 -11.28 -13.73 -13.51
CA TYR A 538 -11.37 -13.40 -14.92
C TYR A 538 -12.78 -12.91 -15.25
N HIS A 539 -12.87 -11.88 -16.09
CA HIS A 539 -14.10 -11.45 -16.72
C HIS A 539 -13.82 -10.96 -18.15
N LEU A 540 -14.73 -11.26 -19.09
CA LEU A 540 -14.59 -10.93 -20.51
C LEU A 540 -14.39 -9.43 -20.79
N ASN A 541 -15.05 -8.59 -19.99
CA ASN A 541 -14.95 -7.12 -20.11
C ASN A 541 -13.56 -6.56 -19.77
N ASP A 542 -12.72 -7.32 -19.09
CA ASP A 542 -11.32 -6.96 -18.86
C ASP A 542 -10.51 -7.21 -20.14
N ASP A 543 -9.54 -6.34 -20.44
CA ASP A 543 -8.82 -6.36 -21.72
C ASP A 543 -8.31 -7.77 -22.07
N THR A 544 -8.77 -8.25 -23.24
CA THR A 544 -8.87 -9.65 -23.68
C THR A 544 -7.53 -10.41 -23.85
N ASN A 545 -6.40 -9.79 -23.51
CA ASN A 545 -5.07 -10.39 -23.64
C ASN A 545 -4.56 -11.11 -22.38
N ASN A 546 -5.33 -11.11 -21.28
CA ASN A 546 -4.85 -11.51 -19.95
C ASN A 546 -5.37 -12.86 -19.42
N LEU A 547 -5.94 -13.72 -20.26
CA LEU A 547 -6.16 -15.11 -19.84
C LEU A 547 -4.79 -15.79 -19.77
N THR A 548 -4.35 -16.12 -18.56
CA THR A 548 -3.05 -16.76 -18.37
C THR A 548 -3.09 -18.17 -18.95
N ASN A 549 -1.92 -18.71 -19.31
CA ASN A 549 -1.87 -20.04 -19.96
C ASN A 549 -2.59 -21.11 -19.12
N VAL A 550 -2.56 -20.97 -17.79
CA VAL A 550 -3.29 -21.84 -16.86
C VAL A 550 -4.80 -21.70 -17.02
N LEU A 551 -5.32 -20.47 -16.99
CA LEU A 551 -6.75 -20.25 -17.18
C LEU A 551 -7.22 -20.69 -18.57
N LYS A 552 -6.37 -20.56 -19.61
CA LYS A 552 -6.66 -21.07 -20.95
C LYS A 552 -6.72 -22.60 -20.98
N LEU A 553 -5.81 -23.27 -20.27
CA LEU A 553 -5.82 -24.73 -20.15
C LEU A 553 -7.06 -25.22 -19.39
N ILE A 554 -7.46 -24.51 -18.33
CA ILE A 554 -8.69 -24.81 -17.58
C ILE A 554 -9.92 -24.61 -18.47
N ASP A 555 -10.01 -23.51 -19.22
CA ASP A 555 -11.09 -23.29 -20.20
C ASP A 555 -11.12 -24.38 -21.27
N LEU A 556 -9.96 -24.78 -21.82
CA LEU A 556 -9.88 -25.86 -22.80
C LEU A 556 -10.38 -27.18 -22.23
N TYR A 557 -9.93 -27.54 -21.01
CA TYR A 557 -10.36 -28.76 -20.32
C TYR A 557 -11.86 -28.75 -20.01
N ALA A 558 -12.38 -27.60 -19.56
CA ALA A 558 -13.82 -27.40 -19.33
C ALA A 558 -14.63 -27.64 -20.60
N ARG A 559 -14.19 -27.07 -21.74
CA ARG A 559 -14.83 -27.27 -23.05
C ARG A 559 -14.83 -28.73 -23.49
N THR A 560 -13.74 -29.46 -23.27
CA THR A 560 -13.70 -30.90 -23.59
C THR A 560 -14.68 -31.70 -22.74
N LEU A 561 -14.77 -31.43 -21.43
CA LEU A 561 -15.74 -32.09 -20.55
C LEU A 561 -17.19 -31.79 -20.95
N LEU A 562 -17.47 -30.58 -21.41
CA LEU A 562 -18.79 -30.19 -21.89
C LEU A 562 -19.18 -30.94 -23.17
N ILE A 563 -18.26 -31.06 -24.13
CA ILE A 563 -18.48 -31.83 -25.37
C ILE A 563 -18.76 -33.29 -25.03
N ASP A 564 -17.97 -33.90 -24.15
CA ASP A 564 -18.17 -35.28 -23.71
C ASP A 564 -19.54 -35.47 -23.01
N TYR A 565 -19.93 -34.52 -22.16
CA TYR A 565 -21.22 -34.55 -21.46
C TYR A 565 -22.41 -34.41 -22.43
N GLN A 566 -22.33 -33.50 -23.40
CA GLN A 566 -23.37 -33.32 -24.43
C GLN A 566 -23.53 -34.59 -25.29
N GLN A 567 -22.41 -35.24 -25.66
CA GLN A 567 -22.44 -36.52 -26.37
C GLN A 567 -23.09 -37.63 -25.53
N TYR A 568 -22.81 -37.68 -24.22
CA TYR A 568 -23.37 -38.68 -23.31
C TYR A 568 -24.89 -38.54 -23.11
N ARG A 569 -25.40 -37.32 -22.98
CA ARG A 569 -26.81 -37.05 -22.68
C ARG A 569 -27.76 -37.29 -23.86
N ARG A 570 -27.29 -37.37 -25.12
CA ARG A 570 -28.09 -37.43 -26.37
C ARG A 570 -29.16 -36.34 -26.55
N ASP A 571 -29.35 -35.47 -25.57
CA ASP A 571 -30.14 -34.26 -25.60
C ASP A 571 -29.20 -33.05 -25.56
N CYS A 572 -29.44 -32.10 -26.47
CA CYS A 572 -28.79 -30.80 -26.57
C CYS A 572 -27.32 -30.79 -27.05
N PHE A 573 -27.02 -31.38 -28.22
CA PHE A 573 -25.91 -30.87 -29.02
C PHE A 573 -26.34 -29.51 -29.60
N ARG A 574 -26.24 -28.44 -28.81
CA ARG A 574 -26.39 -27.09 -29.33
C ARG A 574 -25.12 -26.78 -30.13
N ASP A 575 -25.28 -26.64 -31.45
CA ASP A 575 -24.23 -26.19 -32.38
C ASP A 575 -23.83 -24.71 -32.12
N ASP A 576 -24.47 -24.07 -31.15
CA ASP A 576 -24.24 -22.69 -30.78
C ASP A 576 -22.87 -22.51 -30.14
N LYS A 577 -22.06 -21.66 -30.76
CA LYS A 577 -20.80 -21.19 -30.19
C LYS A 577 -21.10 -20.50 -28.85
N PHE A 578 -20.46 -20.97 -27.79
CA PHE A 578 -20.46 -20.31 -26.49
C PHE A 578 -19.08 -19.73 -26.18
N HIS A 579 -19.08 -18.63 -25.44
CA HIS A 579 -17.87 -17.95 -25.01
C HIS A 579 -17.79 -17.87 -23.49
N LEU A 580 -16.57 -17.87 -22.97
CA LEU A 580 -16.30 -17.75 -21.54
C LEU A 580 -16.56 -16.31 -21.11
N GLU A 581 -17.45 -16.11 -20.15
CA GLU A 581 -17.74 -14.78 -19.60
C GLU A 581 -16.89 -14.49 -18.36
N GLN A 582 -16.81 -15.43 -17.41
CA GLN A 582 -16.07 -15.21 -16.17
C GLN A 582 -15.59 -16.50 -15.51
N ILE A 583 -14.52 -16.38 -14.72
CA ILE A 583 -14.00 -17.45 -13.87
C ILE A 583 -13.95 -16.97 -12.42
N HIS A 584 -14.37 -17.84 -11.51
CA HIS A 584 -14.23 -17.63 -10.07
C HIS A 584 -13.38 -18.72 -9.42
N PHE A 585 -12.57 -18.34 -8.43
CA PHE A 585 -12.13 -19.27 -7.41
C PHE A 585 -13.27 -19.58 -6.45
N ILE A 586 -13.36 -20.83 -6.04
CA ILE A 586 -14.32 -21.31 -5.06
C ILE A 586 -13.57 -21.63 -3.76
N PHE A 587 -13.96 -20.97 -2.67
CA PHE A 587 -13.48 -21.26 -1.34
C PHE A 587 -14.63 -21.77 -0.48
N GLN A 588 -14.39 -22.87 0.23
CA GLN A 588 -15.31 -23.40 1.24
C GLN A 588 -14.59 -23.48 2.57
N LEU A 589 -15.10 -22.81 3.61
CA LEU A 589 -14.43 -22.70 4.92
C LEU A 589 -12.98 -22.21 4.79
N SER A 590 -12.73 -21.22 3.92
CA SER A 590 -11.39 -20.68 3.60
C SER A 590 -10.42 -21.70 2.97
N ILE A 591 -10.93 -22.80 2.44
CA ILE A 591 -10.15 -23.81 1.69
C ILE A 591 -10.55 -23.74 0.22
N PHE A 592 -9.56 -23.56 -0.65
CA PHE A 592 -9.76 -23.56 -2.10
C PHE A 592 -10.27 -24.92 -2.58
N GLN A 593 -11.42 -24.93 -3.27
CA GLN A 593 -12.09 -26.12 -3.79
C GLN A 593 -11.87 -26.31 -5.29
N GLY A 594 -11.64 -25.24 -6.04
CA GLY A 594 -11.49 -25.25 -7.50
C GLY A 594 -12.09 -24.02 -8.17
N TYR A 595 -12.60 -24.21 -9.39
CA TYR A 595 -13.02 -23.12 -10.28
C TYR A 595 -14.50 -23.19 -10.60
N SER A 596 -15.12 -22.03 -10.74
CA SER A 596 -16.43 -21.87 -11.38
C SER A 596 -16.24 -21.13 -12.70
N LEU A 597 -16.63 -21.72 -13.82
CA LEU A 597 -16.53 -21.13 -15.14
C LEU A 597 -17.94 -20.84 -15.65
N GLN A 598 -18.22 -19.57 -15.91
CA GLN A 598 -19.48 -19.16 -16.51
C GLN A 598 -19.30 -18.91 -18.00
N TYR A 599 -20.17 -19.52 -18.78
CA TYR A 599 -20.24 -19.41 -20.23
C TYR A 599 -21.57 -18.80 -20.65
N LYS A 600 -21.55 -18.17 -21.82
CA LYS A 600 -22.74 -17.65 -22.48
C LYS A 600 -22.82 -18.12 -23.92
N PHE A 601 -23.98 -18.65 -24.28
CA PHE A 601 -24.34 -19.00 -25.65
C PHE A 601 -24.67 -17.74 -26.45
N ASN A 602 -24.57 -17.83 -27.78
CA ASN A 602 -24.89 -16.72 -28.67
C ASN A 602 -26.37 -16.30 -28.62
N ASP A 603 -27.28 -17.21 -28.26
CA ASP A 603 -28.71 -16.94 -28.05
C ASP A 603 -28.99 -16.17 -26.74
N GLY A 604 -27.96 -15.97 -25.91
CA GLY A 604 -28.02 -15.24 -24.65
C GLY A 604 -28.15 -16.13 -23.41
N GLU A 605 -28.41 -17.42 -23.55
CA GLU A 605 -28.46 -18.34 -22.40
C GLU A 605 -27.08 -18.48 -21.73
N GLN A 606 -27.08 -18.62 -20.40
CA GLN A 606 -25.86 -18.76 -19.60
C GLN A 606 -25.86 -20.11 -18.88
N PHE A 607 -24.67 -20.68 -18.72
CA PHE A 607 -24.47 -21.86 -17.88
C PHE A 607 -23.16 -21.75 -17.09
N GLU A 608 -23.07 -22.50 -16.01
CA GLU A 608 -21.92 -22.49 -15.10
C GLU A 608 -21.40 -23.91 -14.89
N LEU A 609 -20.09 -24.09 -15.05
CA LEU A 609 -19.38 -25.34 -14.85
C LEU A 609 -18.51 -25.26 -13.60
N PHE A 610 -18.69 -26.20 -12.68
CA PHE A 610 -17.88 -26.32 -11.46
C PHE A 610 -16.79 -27.38 -11.65
N ILE A 611 -15.53 -26.94 -11.59
CA ILE A 611 -14.36 -27.82 -11.63
C ILE A 611 -13.79 -27.93 -10.24
N LYS A 612 -14.05 -29.06 -9.58
CA LYS A 612 -13.45 -29.37 -8.27
C LYS A 612 -12.09 -30.03 -8.47
N LEU A 613 -11.08 -29.54 -7.75
CA LEU A 613 -9.76 -30.17 -7.73
C LEU A 613 -9.74 -31.30 -6.70
N ASN A 614 -9.28 -32.48 -7.12
CA ASN A 614 -9.04 -33.58 -6.18
C ASN A 614 -7.72 -33.33 -5.43
N SER A 615 -7.77 -33.31 -4.10
CA SER A 615 -6.56 -33.16 -3.29
C SER A 615 -5.73 -34.44 -3.32
N LEU A 616 -4.53 -34.38 -3.90
CA LEU A 616 -3.51 -35.43 -3.78
C LEU A 616 -2.74 -35.23 -2.48
N THR A 617 -3.38 -35.47 -1.33
CA THR A 617 -2.68 -35.46 -0.04
C THR A 617 -2.02 -36.82 0.19
N ALA A 618 -0.70 -36.89 -0.01
CA ALA A 618 0.09 -38.05 0.39
C ALA A 618 0.40 -37.98 1.90
N GLN A 619 -0.34 -38.74 2.72
CA GLN A 619 0.01 -38.94 4.13
C GLN A 619 1.22 -39.88 4.20
N HIS A 620 2.44 -39.34 4.31
CA HIS A 620 3.65 -40.15 4.34
C HIS A 620 4.43 -40.22 5.67
N SER A 621 3.97 -39.58 6.76
CA SER A 621 4.45 -39.89 8.11
C SER A 621 3.63 -39.19 9.20
N ASN A 622 3.64 -39.72 10.43
CA ASN A 622 3.04 -39.07 11.62
C ASN A 622 3.65 -37.70 11.99
N GLN A 623 4.74 -37.29 11.34
CA GLN A 623 5.44 -36.02 11.60
C GLN A 623 5.08 -34.91 10.62
N ILE A 624 4.42 -35.22 9.49
CA ILE A 624 4.09 -34.22 8.46
C ILE A 624 2.57 -34.01 8.48
N LYS A 625 2.14 -32.85 8.97
CA LYS A 625 0.73 -32.46 9.06
C LYS A 625 0.17 -31.95 7.73
N ARG A 626 1.02 -31.34 6.89
CA ARG A 626 0.60 -30.77 5.60
C ARG A 626 1.78 -30.78 4.63
N PHE A 627 1.51 -31.23 3.41
CA PHE A 627 2.44 -31.22 2.28
C PHE A 627 1.71 -30.66 1.06
N GLU A 628 2.19 -29.54 0.53
CA GLU A 628 1.61 -28.88 -0.64
C GLU A 628 2.71 -28.43 -1.59
N VAL A 629 2.41 -28.53 -2.89
CA VAL A 629 3.27 -28.07 -3.98
C VAL A 629 2.51 -27.02 -4.77
N GLY A 630 3.17 -25.91 -5.08
CA GLY A 630 2.57 -24.83 -5.85
C GLY A 630 3.62 -23.92 -6.47
N LEU A 631 3.17 -22.99 -7.31
CA LEU A 631 4.02 -22.14 -8.15
C LEU A 631 4.34 -20.79 -7.51
N GLU A 632 3.39 -20.19 -6.78
CA GLU A 632 3.57 -18.87 -6.17
C GLU A 632 3.30 -18.91 -4.67
N LEU A 633 4.38 -18.85 -3.89
CA LEU A 633 4.28 -18.76 -2.44
C LEU A 633 4.16 -17.30 -2.00
N ASP A 634 3.04 -16.94 -1.38
CA ASP A 634 3.00 -15.75 -0.53
C ASP A 634 3.86 -16.03 0.71
N SER A 635 5.12 -15.58 0.69
CA SER A 635 6.04 -15.79 1.81
C SER A 635 5.60 -15.10 3.11
N LYS A 636 4.76 -14.07 3.03
CA LYS A 636 4.22 -13.36 4.20
C LYS A 636 3.10 -14.20 4.82
N GLU A 637 2.15 -14.67 4.02
CA GLU A 637 0.98 -15.44 4.49
C GLU A 637 1.22 -16.94 4.63
N ILE A 638 2.29 -17.46 4.01
CA ILE A 638 2.67 -18.88 3.95
C ILE A 638 1.53 -19.70 3.33
N ILE A 639 1.02 -19.21 2.20
CA ILE A 639 0.01 -19.87 1.38
C ILE A 639 0.41 -19.79 -0.08
N PHE A 640 -0.08 -20.70 -0.89
CA PHE A 640 -0.02 -20.53 -2.34
C PHE A 640 -1.07 -19.51 -2.76
N ILE A 641 -0.66 -18.47 -3.48
CA ILE A 641 -1.60 -17.57 -4.12
C ILE A 641 -2.15 -18.32 -5.34
N GLY A 642 -3.46 -18.22 -5.56
CA GLY A 642 -4.16 -18.89 -6.65
C GLY A 642 -3.41 -18.75 -7.99
N THR A 643 -3.48 -19.81 -8.80
CA THR A 643 -2.64 -20.11 -9.97
C THR A 643 -2.88 -19.19 -11.17
N GLU A 644 -2.81 -17.88 -10.95
CA GLU A 644 -3.11 -16.88 -11.96
C GLU A 644 -1.97 -16.64 -12.95
N GLN A 645 -0.90 -17.46 -13.02
CA GLN A 645 0.18 -17.20 -14.00
C GLN A 645 0.67 -18.41 -14.80
N LYS A 646 1.20 -18.05 -15.98
CA LYS A 646 1.63 -18.89 -17.11
C LYS A 646 2.37 -20.14 -16.64
N PHE A 647 1.86 -21.34 -16.94
CA PHE A 647 2.71 -22.51 -16.98
C PHE A 647 3.77 -22.27 -18.07
N ASP A 648 5.03 -22.28 -17.68
CA ASP A 648 6.18 -22.32 -18.58
C ASP A 648 7.08 -23.46 -18.12
N ILE A 649 7.76 -24.12 -19.05
CA ILE A 649 8.52 -25.36 -18.79
C ILE A 649 9.66 -25.11 -17.78
N ASP A 650 10.09 -23.85 -17.61
CA ASP A 650 11.18 -23.42 -16.73
C ASP A 650 10.74 -22.89 -15.35
N GLN A 651 9.51 -23.15 -14.89
CA GLN A 651 9.02 -22.61 -13.62
C GLN A 651 9.59 -23.28 -12.36
N LYS A 652 9.79 -22.46 -11.31
CA LYS A 652 10.21 -22.92 -9.98
C LYS A 652 9.00 -23.36 -9.16
N PHE A 653 9.02 -24.62 -8.69
CA PHE A 653 8.05 -25.13 -7.73
C PHE A 653 8.49 -24.86 -6.30
N PHE A 654 7.53 -24.49 -5.44
CA PHE A 654 7.74 -24.37 -4.00
C PHE A 654 6.99 -25.48 -3.27
N ILE A 655 7.52 -25.89 -2.12
CA ILE A 655 6.94 -26.92 -1.26
C ILE A 655 6.71 -26.34 0.12
N ILE A 656 5.48 -26.44 0.64
CA ILE A 656 5.16 -26.14 2.04
C ILE A 656 5.10 -27.48 2.79
N VAL A 657 5.97 -27.64 3.78
CA VAL A 657 5.95 -28.77 4.72
C VAL A 657 5.66 -28.24 6.12
N LYS A 658 4.51 -28.63 6.69
CA LYS A 658 4.15 -28.31 8.06
C LYS A 658 4.32 -29.54 8.94
N TYR A 659 5.11 -29.40 10.00
CA TYR A 659 5.36 -30.44 11.00
C TYR A 659 4.38 -30.38 12.19
#